data_AF-A0AAV6CKL1-F1
#
_entry.id   AF-A0AAV6CKL1-F1
#
_cell.length_a   1.000
_cell.length_b   1.000
_cell.length_c   1.000
_cell.angle_alpha   90.00
_cell.angle_beta   90.00
_cell.angle_gamma   90.00
#
_symmetry.space_group_name_H-M   'P 1'
#
loop_
_entity.id
_entity.type
_entity.pdbx_description
1 polymer ?
#
loop_
_entity_poly.entity_id
_entity_poly.type
_entity_poly.pdbx_seq_one_letter_code
_entity_poly.pdbx_strand_id
1 'polypeptide(L)'
;MARSPKTNGQNGRASSNAKYDAHQTVLSKAYGAFADLRRELADSKTALAERAELLKSFAECADSQRAWLLLEDYFEKLSLARKDFPGQTWWPRMLAARGKTRLEEAALLFLKNGRNLPTELAPYANLKRFAEIEQAEQENAFLDQLEHWLLPPPPSHLDSPRATIRAIARVEPAAGKPLLHQLAIQCHLFRPRTGEKVKTPAELVELTTRSAHERELFHAHDWEFIEWVGEQCGAKEGDTITLTGPDLLLWLARWGNSGRIHLHNGGRLKFVGEVGEMLPDLHSEKSDLALAWKFVRADGKSLSLAEAKFFAGQPLFALVDDTFVLVRNAPASELMHTLLEQGAIPVKKLNARVLTHLRSRSRDGDSRWKELCRAHKAIPQFTFELSEETVRLRLLARSELDGSIWQWNGHDWQPTLERETTQPEILDDARLQPATLWLRRLDWFTPEPGIWVGDASEAFLNALASTWQERPAEAEYYGDAAFQRLFLTPKRLKPKLMVQGSGIDWFSVSAAWEQEGMRLSPADLERLASATGRYVKLPDSGWVELDTVAVHAAHEAFAELGLEGLAPIAQKVDLMHARHMDEQALARFEQQAAGKSIRERLADFKGIPPIGLPKGLQAEMRPYQKEGFDFLCHLTHSGLGGVLADDMGLGKTLQTLSWLGWLREQAGAKKKPALVICPA
;
A
#
# COMPACT_ATOMS: atom_id res chain seq x y z
N MET A 1 47.85 18.46 29.23
CA MET A 1 46.88 18.52 30.36
C MET A 1 45.58 19.11 29.86
N ALA A 2 44.45 18.52 30.26
CA ALA A 2 43.06 19.03 30.25
C ALA A 2 42.42 19.36 28.88
N ARG A 3 41.52 18.50 28.36
CA ARG A 3 40.05 18.38 28.57
C ARG A 3 39.26 19.07 27.45
N SER A 4 38.80 18.26 26.48
CA SER A 4 37.71 18.62 25.55
C SER A 4 36.35 18.18 26.12
N PRO A 5 35.24 18.87 25.80
CA PRO A 5 33.92 18.56 26.32
C PRO A 5 33.08 17.67 25.38
N LYS A 6 32.39 16.70 26.00
CA LYS A 6 31.14 15.98 25.69
C LYS A 6 30.62 15.91 24.23
N THR A 7 30.49 14.67 23.76
CA THR A 7 29.32 14.18 23.00
C THR A 7 29.07 12.69 23.31
N ASN A 8 27.78 12.32 23.30
CA ASN A 8 27.16 11.16 23.95
C ASN A 8 27.70 9.77 23.60
N GLY A 9 27.81 8.91 24.61
CA GLY A 9 27.90 7.46 24.47
C GLY A 9 26.60 6.77 24.89
N GLN A 10 26.04 5.94 24.01
CA GLN A 10 25.14 4.85 24.39
C GLN A 10 25.74 3.53 23.90
N ASN A 11 26.25 2.74 24.85
CA ASN A 11 26.55 1.32 24.70
C ASN A 11 25.25 0.53 24.88
N GLY A 12 24.83 -0.21 23.86
CA GLY A 12 23.73 -1.18 23.93
C GLY A 12 24.28 -2.60 23.86
N ARG A 13 24.09 -3.37 24.94
CA ARG A 13 24.41 -4.80 25.09
C ARG A 13 23.78 -5.66 24.00
N ALA A 14 24.59 -6.46 23.29
CA ALA A 14 24.14 -7.43 22.28
C ALA A 14 24.66 -8.86 22.52
N SER A 15 24.63 -9.35 23.77
CA SER A 15 25.07 -10.73 24.07
C SER A 15 24.13 -11.53 24.99
N SER A 16 22.93 -11.04 25.29
CA SER A 16 21.94 -11.77 26.11
C SER A 16 20.76 -12.36 25.31
N ASN A 17 20.55 -11.96 24.05
CA ASN A 17 19.32 -12.33 23.32
C ASN A 17 19.38 -13.68 22.60
N ALA A 18 20.55 -14.18 22.21
CA ALA A 18 20.65 -15.48 21.52
C ALA A 18 20.21 -16.68 22.41
N LYS A 19 20.44 -16.60 23.73
CA LYS A 19 20.00 -17.63 24.68
C LYS A 19 18.49 -17.62 24.93
N TYR A 20 17.87 -16.45 24.82
CA TYR A 20 16.42 -16.30 24.98
C TYR A 20 15.66 -16.73 23.72
N ASP A 21 16.22 -16.49 22.53
CA ASP A 21 15.60 -16.90 21.26
C ASP A 21 15.63 -18.40 21.03
N ALA A 22 16.74 -19.09 21.35
CA ALA A 22 16.79 -20.56 21.28
C ALA A 22 15.75 -21.20 22.22
N HIS A 23 15.62 -20.65 23.43
CA HIS A 23 14.62 -21.10 24.41
C HIS A 23 13.17 -20.85 23.95
N GLN A 24 12.91 -19.70 23.32
CA GLN A 24 11.60 -19.35 22.73
C GLN A 24 11.25 -20.22 21.52
N THR A 25 12.22 -20.55 20.67
CA THR A 25 11.99 -21.36 19.46
C THR A 25 11.71 -22.83 19.78
N VAL A 26 12.38 -23.37 20.81
CA VAL A 26 12.08 -24.71 21.35
C VAL A 26 10.72 -24.71 22.03
N LEU A 27 10.38 -23.65 22.78
CA LEU A 27 9.05 -23.51 23.36
C LEU A 27 7.95 -23.38 22.29
N SER A 28 8.16 -22.67 21.18
CA SER A 28 7.13 -22.51 20.16
C SER A 28 6.85 -23.81 19.38
N LYS A 29 7.87 -24.64 19.11
CA LYS A 29 7.67 -25.98 18.53
C LYS A 29 6.99 -26.94 19.50
N ALA A 30 7.34 -26.89 20.79
CA ALA A 30 6.71 -27.73 21.82
C ALA A 30 5.27 -27.28 22.15
N TYR A 31 4.98 -25.96 22.11
CA TYR A 31 3.66 -25.42 22.45
C TYR A 31 2.61 -25.56 21.33
N GLY A 32 3.03 -25.76 20.07
CA GLY A 32 2.12 -26.07 18.97
C GLY A 32 1.37 -27.40 19.12
N ALA A 33 1.87 -28.31 19.96
CA ALA A 33 1.27 -29.61 20.26
C ALA A 33 0.37 -29.62 21.51
N PHE A 34 0.08 -28.46 22.13
CA PHE A 34 -0.85 -28.37 23.26
C PHE A 34 -2.33 -28.36 22.85
N ALA A 35 -2.63 -28.25 21.54
CA ALA A 35 -4.01 -28.29 21.04
C ALA A 35 -4.66 -29.68 21.18
N ASP A 36 -3.86 -30.76 21.15
CA ASP A 36 -4.35 -32.14 21.35
C ASP A 36 -4.33 -32.60 22.81
N LEU A 37 -3.67 -31.83 23.69
CA LEU A 37 -3.51 -32.15 25.13
C LEU A 37 -4.81 -32.04 25.94
N ARG A 38 -5.89 -31.47 25.36
CA ARG A 38 -7.23 -31.47 25.98
C ARG A 38 -7.99 -32.78 25.78
N ARG A 39 -7.51 -33.69 24.93
CA ARG A 39 -8.21 -34.94 24.60
C ARG A 39 -7.65 -36.18 25.28
N GLU A 40 -6.41 -36.14 25.79
CA GLU A 40 -5.73 -37.30 26.41
C GLU A 40 -5.40 -37.15 27.90
N LEU A 41 -5.57 -35.97 28.52
CA LEU A 41 -5.46 -35.80 29.99
C LEU A 41 -6.74 -36.24 30.73
N ALA A 42 -7.14 -37.48 30.52
CA ALA A 42 -8.15 -38.20 31.31
C ALA A 42 -7.53 -39.39 32.06
N ASP A 43 -6.23 -39.36 32.34
CA ASP A 43 -5.57 -40.39 33.13
C ASP A 43 -5.94 -40.26 34.62
N SER A 44 -6.38 -41.38 35.21
CA SER A 44 -6.66 -41.43 36.64
C SER A 44 -5.37 -41.29 37.46
N LYS A 45 -5.46 -40.73 38.67
CA LYS A 45 -4.32 -40.62 39.60
C LYS A 45 -3.62 -41.96 39.88
N THR A 46 -4.34 -43.08 39.72
CA THR A 46 -3.81 -44.43 39.92
C THR A 46 -2.91 -44.86 38.75
N ALA A 47 -3.29 -44.59 37.51
CA ALA A 47 -2.47 -44.93 36.34
C ALA A 47 -1.14 -44.17 36.31
N LEU A 48 -1.15 -42.90 36.73
CA LEU A 48 0.07 -42.09 36.87
C LEU A 48 1.03 -42.66 37.95
N ALA A 49 0.47 -43.17 39.06
CA ALA A 49 1.26 -43.76 40.13
C ALA A 49 1.95 -45.07 39.69
N GLU A 50 1.22 -45.94 38.98
CA GLU A 50 1.76 -47.19 38.43
C GLU A 50 2.90 -46.93 37.43
N ARG A 51 2.70 -46.00 36.49
CA ARG A 51 3.74 -45.63 35.50
C ARG A 51 4.98 -45.03 36.15
N ALA A 52 4.80 -44.19 37.18
CA ALA A 52 5.92 -43.61 37.93
C ALA A 52 6.73 -44.68 38.70
N GLU A 53 6.07 -45.72 39.21
CA GLU A 53 6.72 -46.84 39.88
C GLU A 53 7.54 -47.72 38.93
N LEU A 54 7.01 -47.97 37.72
CA LEU A 54 7.75 -48.65 36.63
C LEU A 54 9.00 -47.87 36.24
N LEU A 55 8.91 -46.55 36.06
CA LEU A 55 10.07 -45.71 35.76
C LEU A 55 11.10 -45.69 36.88
N LYS A 56 10.66 -45.66 38.15
CA LYS A 56 11.57 -45.72 39.29
C LYS A 56 12.34 -47.05 39.31
N SER A 57 11.63 -48.15 39.07
CA SER A 57 12.22 -49.49 38.95
C SER A 57 13.19 -49.58 37.76
N PHE A 58 12.83 -48.99 36.62
CA PHE A 58 13.66 -48.91 35.42
C PHE A 58 14.95 -48.11 35.65
N ALA A 59 14.85 -46.96 36.34
CA ALA A 59 15.97 -46.08 36.63
C ALA A 59 17.06 -46.77 37.46
N GLU A 60 16.66 -47.59 38.45
CA GLU A 60 17.56 -48.25 39.39
C GLU A 60 18.00 -49.65 38.95
N CYS A 61 17.38 -50.23 37.92
CA CYS A 61 17.66 -51.59 37.48
C CYS A 61 19.09 -51.76 36.91
N ALA A 62 19.88 -52.66 37.51
CA ALA A 62 21.25 -52.92 37.05
C ALA A 62 21.33 -53.89 35.85
N ASP A 63 20.32 -54.76 35.70
CA ASP A 63 20.27 -55.79 34.67
C ASP A 63 19.68 -55.24 33.37
N SER A 64 20.37 -55.44 32.24
CA SER A 64 19.99 -54.86 30.95
C SER A 64 18.72 -55.47 30.36
N GLN A 65 18.47 -56.76 30.58
CA GLN A 65 17.27 -57.44 30.07
C GLN A 65 16.05 -57.08 30.91
N ARG A 66 16.20 -56.98 32.23
CA ARG A 66 15.11 -56.55 33.10
C ARG A 66 14.79 -55.06 32.94
N ALA A 67 15.80 -54.21 32.76
CA ALA A 67 15.57 -52.80 32.41
C ALA A 67 14.89 -52.66 31.05
N TRP A 68 15.21 -53.54 30.09
CA TRP A 68 14.52 -53.61 28.80
C TRP A 68 13.02 -53.84 28.97
N LEU A 69 12.64 -54.90 29.68
CA LEU A 69 11.24 -55.26 29.91
C LEU A 69 10.47 -54.19 30.68
N LEU A 70 11.10 -53.55 31.69
CA LEU A 70 10.45 -52.48 32.45
C LEU A 70 10.16 -51.23 31.60
N LEU A 71 11.03 -50.91 30.64
CA LEU A 71 10.78 -49.81 29.70
C LEU A 71 9.71 -50.17 28.67
N GLU A 72 9.66 -51.43 28.25
CA GLU A 72 8.64 -51.95 27.34
C GLU A 72 7.25 -51.94 27.99
N ASP A 73 7.13 -52.41 29.23
CA ASP A 73 5.91 -52.30 30.06
C ASP A 73 5.48 -50.83 30.20
N TYR A 74 6.43 -49.92 30.43
CA TYR A 74 6.16 -48.49 30.49
C TYR A 74 5.62 -47.93 29.17
N PHE A 75 6.21 -48.32 28.03
CA PHE A 75 5.73 -47.93 26.72
C PHE A 75 4.36 -48.52 26.39
N GLU A 76 4.10 -49.79 26.73
CA GLU A 76 2.80 -50.43 26.52
C GLU A 76 1.69 -49.71 27.29
N LYS A 77 1.97 -49.27 28.52
CA LYS A 77 1.05 -48.44 29.32
C LYS A 77 0.79 -47.04 28.73
N LEU A 78 1.60 -46.59 27.78
CA LEU A 78 1.42 -45.38 26.98
C LEU A 78 0.91 -45.68 25.56
N SER A 79 0.55 -46.93 25.26
CA SER A 79 0.20 -47.40 23.90
C SER A 79 1.32 -47.17 22.86
N LEU A 80 2.58 -47.24 23.29
CA LEU A 80 3.77 -47.06 22.44
C LEU A 80 4.54 -48.37 22.30
N ALA A 81 5.26 -48.51 21.18
CA ALA A 81 6.13 -49.64 20.90
C ALA A 81 7.52 -49.17 20.42
N ARG A 82 8.53 -50.03 20.44
CA ARG A 82 9.91 -49.65 20.06
C ARG A 82 10.04 -49.07 18.65
N LYS A 83 9.23 -49.55 17.69
CA LYS A 83 9.18 -49.06 16.31
C LYS A 83 8.84 -47.56 16.20
N ASP A 84 8.25 -47.02 17.26
CA ASP A 84 7.84 -45.62 17.35
C ASP A 84 9.02 -44.65 17.61
N PHE A 85 10.20 -45.19 17.92
CA PHE A 85 11.45 -44.45 18.15
C PHE A 85 12.55 -44.95 17.18
N PRO A 86 12.60 -44.43 15.95
CA PRO A 86 13.59 -44.82 14.95
C PRO A 86 15.02 -44.42 15.36
N GLY A 87 15.99 -45.31 15.11
CA GLY A 87 17.42 -45.11 15.41
C GLY A 87 18.02 -46.26 16.22
N GLN A 88 19.13 -46.85 15.76
CA GLN A 88 19.73 -48.01 16.42
C GLN A 88 20.63 -47.67 17.62
N THR A 89 20.84 -46.38 17.92
CA THR A 89 21.95 -45.91 18.77
C THR A 89 21.54 -45.36 20.14
N TRP A 90 20.25 -45.28 20.45
CA TRP A 90 19.79 -44.69 21.72
C TRP A 90 19.85 -45.67 22.91
N TRP A 91 19.58 -46.95 22.69
CA TRP A 91 19.52 -47.94 23.76
C TRP A 91 20.85 -48.15 24.52
N PRO A 92 22.01 -48.25 23.84
CA PRO A 92 23.30 -48.38 24.54
C PRO A 92 23.60 -47.18 25.45
N ARG A 93 23.22 -45.96 25.05
CA ARG A 93 23.38 -44.74 25.85
C ARG A 93 22.50 -44.76 27.10
N MET A 94 21.26 -45.23 26.96
CA MET A 94 20.30 -45.35 28.06
C MET A 94 20.72 -46.40 29.10
N LEU A 95 21.31 -47.52 28.65
CA LEU A 95 21.86 -48.54 29.54
C LEU A 95 23.10 -48.07 30.32
N ALA A 96 23.94 -47.25 29.69
CA ALA A 96 25.15 -46.70 30.31
C ALA A 96 24.83 -45.73 31.47
N ALA A 97 23.64 -45.13 31.48
CA ALA A 97 23.15 -44.25 32.54
C ALA A 97 22.42 -45.03 33.65
N ARG A 98 22.33 -44.47 34.87
CA ARG A 98 21.55 -45.03 36.01
C ARG A 98 20.88 -43.93 36.84
N GLY A 99 19.78 -44.28 37.51
CA GLY A 99 19.01 -43.36 38.35
C GLY A 99 18.43 -42.21 37.52
N LYS A 100 18.52 -40.98 38.04
CA LYS A 100 17.96 -39.77 37.39
C LYS A 100 18.50 -39.56 35.97
N THR A 101 19.78 -39.84 35.73
CA THR A 101 20.39 -39.68 34.40
C THR A 101 19.80 -40.63 33.35
N ARG A 102 19.32 -41.82 33.74
CA ARG A 102 18.63 -42.74 32.84
C ARG A 102 17.24 -42.23 32.47
N LEU A 103 16.55 -41.59 33.41
CA LEU A 103 15.27 -40.93 33.15
C LEU A 103 15.42 -39.70 32.27
N GLU A 104 16.53 -38.96 32.40
CA GLU A 104 16.88 -37.85 31.49
C GLU A 104 17.07 -38.35 30.05
N GLU A 105 17.82 -39.44 29.83
CA GLU A 105 18.00 -40.04 28.50
C GLU A 105 16.67 -40.56 27.92
N ALA A 106 15.78 -41.09 28.77
CA ALA A 106 14.43 -41.47 28.36
C ALA A 106 13.61 -40.24 27.95
N ALA A 107 13.65 -39.14 28.69
CA ALA A 107 12.99 -37.90 28.33
C ALA A 107 13.53 -37.30 27.02
N LEU A 108 14.85 -37.35 26.81
CA LEU A 108 15.49 -36.90 25.56
C LEU A 108 15.07 -37.73 24.35
N LEU A 109 14.78 -39.03 24.52
CA LEU A 109 14.29 -39.89 23.44
C LEU A 109 12.93 -39.40 22.91
N PHE A 110 12.01 -38.99 23.78
CA PHE A 110 10.73 -38.41 23.38
C PHE A 110 10.90 -37.08 22.65
N LEU A 111 11.73 -36.19 23.21
CA LEU A 111 11.99 -34.86 22.64
C LEU A 111 12.67 -34.95 21.25
N LYS A 112 13.65 -35.83 21.07
CA LYS A 112 14.34 -36.05 19.78
C LYS A 112 13.41 -36.53 18.67
N ASN A 113 12.40 -37.32 19.03
CA ASN A 113 11.43 -37.85 18.07
C ASN A 113 10.18 -36.96 17.95
N GLY A 114 10.22 -35.72 18.48
CA GLY A 114 9.14 -34.75 18.38
C GLY A 114 7.84 -35.20 19.08
N ARG A 115 7.92 -36.09 20.07
CA ARG A 115 6.76 -36.62 20.80
C ARG A 115 6.50 -35.82 22.08
N ASN A 116 5.24 -35.75 22.48
CA ASN A 116 4.84 -35.14 23.74
C ASN A 116 5.46 -35.89 24.92
N LEU A 117 5.98 -35.14 25.89
CA LEU A 117 6.65 -35.70 27.06
C LEU A 117 5.62 -36.09 28.14
N PRO A 118 5.62 -37.35 28.62
CA PRO A 118 4.74 -37.78 29.71
C PRO A 118 4.95 -36.97 30.99
N THR A 119 3.87 -36.74 31.76
CA THR A 119 3.88 -35.87 32.94
C THR A 119 4.83 -36.36 34.04
N GLU A 120 5.01 -37.68 34.16
CA GLU A 120 5.96 -38.31 35.08
C GLU A 120 7.44 -38.16 34.69
N LEU A 121 7.74 -37.94 33.40
CA LEU A 121 9.10 -37.71 32.88
C LEU A 121 9.46 -36.22 32.79
N ALA A 122 8.46 -35.34 32.80
CA ALA A 122 8.63 -33.88 32.76
C ALA A 122 9.66 -33.31 33.76
N PRO A 123 9.73 -33.76 35.03
CA PRO A 123 10.71 -33.25 35.99
C PRO A 123 12.17 -33.57 35.63
N TYR A 124 12.39 -34.55 34.76
CA TYR A 124 13.71 -35.03 34.35
C TYR A 124 14.11 -34.54 32.94
N ALA A 125 13.29 -33.75 32.25
CA ALA A 125 13.66 -33.20 30.96
C ALA A 125 14.62 -32.01 31.11
N ASN A 126 15.89 -32.23 30.76
CA ASN A 126 16.86 -31.14 30.68
C ASN A 126 16.87 -30.51 29.27
N LEU A 127 16.02 -29.50 29.08
CA LEU A 127 15.86 -28.79 27.80
C LEU A 127 17.15 -28.11 27.31
N LYS A 128 18.06 -27.73 28.21
CA LYS A 128 19.36 -27.12 27.81
C LYS A 128 20.26 -28.13 27.14
N ARG A 129 20.39 -29.34 27.71
CA ARG A 129 21.19 -30.43 27.15
C ARG A 129 20.61 -30.92 25.81
N PHE A 130 19.28 -30.91 25.67
CA PHE A 130 18.63 -31.21 24.39
C PHE A 130 19.04 -30.20 23.29
N ALA A 131 18.94 -28.90 23.58
CA ALA A 131 19.32 -27.86 22.63
C ALA A 131 20.81 -27.91 22.25
N GLU A 132 21.70 -28.21 23.20
CA GLU A 132 23.14 -28.40 22.93
C GLU A 132 23.41 -29.58 21.99
N ILE A 133 22.68 -30.70 22.14
CA ILE A 133 22.83 -31.87 21.27
C ILE A 133 22.28 -31.59 19.87
N GLU A 134 21.13 -30.92 19.75
CA GLU A 134 20.55 -30.54 18.46
C GLU A 134 21.46 -29.57 17.71
N GLN A 135 22.03 -28.59 18.42
CA GLN A 135 22.98 -27.64 17.85
C GLN A 135 24.27 -28.34 17.41
N ALA A 136 24.82 -29.27 18.19
CA ALA A 136 25.99 -30.04 17.80
C ALA A 136 25.74 -30.96 16.60
N GLU A 137 24.54 -31.55 16.47
CA GLU A 137 24.16 -32.35 15.29
C GLU A 137 24.01 -31.47 14.05
N GLN A 138 23.45 -30.26 14.17
CA GLN A 138 23.38 -29.28 13.09
C GLN A 138 24.76 -28.76 12.68
N GLU A 139 25.63 -28.47 13.65
CA GLU A 139 27.03 -28.07 13.40
C GLU A 139 27.81 -29.18 12.71
N ASN A 140 27.68 -30.44 13.14
CA ASN A 140 28.32 -31.58 12.47
C ASN A 140 27.77 -31.80 11.06
N ALA A 141 26.45 -31.71 10.85
CA ALA A 141 25.86 -31.83 9.51
C ALA A 141 26.34 -30.72 8.57
N PHE A 142 26.49 -29.50 9.08
CA PHE A 142 27.05 -28.38 8.33
C PHE A 142 28.54 -28.60 8.03
N LEU A 143 29.32 -29.10 8.99
CA LEU A 143 30.72 -29.46 8.79
C LEU A 143 30.88 -30.59 7.77
N ASP A 144 30.03 -31.62 7.78
CA ASP A 144 30.03 -32.69 6.79
C ASP A 144 29.73 -32.15 5.39
N GLN A 145 28.79 -31.20 5.25
CA GLN A 145 28.49 -30.54 3.98
C GLN A 145 29.65 -29.65 3.50
N LEU A 146 30.27 -28.91 4.43
CA LEU A 146 31.46 -28.10 4.17
C LEU A 146 32.65 -28.97 3.76
N GLU A 147 32.86 -30.11 4.42
CA GLU A 147 33.91 -31.06 4.11
C GLU A 147 33.69 -31.65 2.72
N HIS A 148 32.47 -32.08 2.37
CA HIS A 148 32.15 -32.54 1.03
C HIS A 148 32.36 -31.48 -0.06
N TRP A 149 32.19 -30.19 0.28
CA TRP A 149 32.40 -29.09 -0.66
C TRP A 149 33.89 -28.72 -0.81
N LEU A 150 34.62 -28.63 0.30
CA LEU A 150 36.04 -28.24 0.34
C LEU A 150 36.98 -29.38 -0.05
N LEU A 151 36.62 -30.60 0.33
CA LEU A 151 37.33 -31.85 0.08
C LEU A 151 36.35 -32.82 -0.59
N PRO A 152 35.96 -32.57 -1.85
CA PRO A 152 35.14 -33.52 -2.58
C PRO A 152 35.81 -34.89 -2.53
N PRO A 153 35.07 -35.97 -2.21
CA PRO A 153 35.66 -37.28 -2.05
C PRO A 153 36.50 -37.62 -3.28
N PRO A 154 37.68 -38.25 -3.10
CA PRO A 154 38.56 -38.55 -4.20
C PRO A 154 37.75 -39.29 -5.27
N PRO A 155 37.86 -38.89 -6.55
CA PRO A 155 37.12 -39.56 -7.60
C PRO A 155 37.49 -41.05 -7.55
N SER A 156 36.46 -41.90 -7.52
CA SER A 156 36.57 -43.35 -7.38
C SER A 156 37.20 -43.91 -8.67
N HIS A 157 38.51 -43.76 -8.83
CA HIS A 157 39.26 -44.09 -10.04
C HIS A 157 39.92 -45.47 -10.00
N LEU A 158 39.47 -46.39 -9.15
CA LEU A 158 40.09 -47.71 -9.06
C LEU A 158 39.11 -48.89 -8.96
N ASP A 159 37.87 -48.78 -9.46
CA ASP A 159 37.03 -49.98 -9.65
C ASP A 159 36.10 -49.86 -10.88
N SER A 160 36.52 -50.50 -11.98
CA SER A 160 35.79 -50.78 -13.22
C SER A 160 35.29 -49.58 -14.06
N PRO A 161 35.24 -49.70 -15.40
CA PRO A 161 34.72 -48.62 -16.23
C PRO A 161 33.23 -48.47 -15.91
N ARG A 162 32.83 -47.37 -15.30
CA ARG A 162 31.42 -47.07 -15.01
C ARG A 162 30.74 -46.51 -16.26
N ALA A 163 29.42 -46.66 -16.33
CA ALA A 163 28.65 -46.01 -17.37
C ALA A 163 28.63 -44.49 -17.12
N THR A 164 28.71 -43.70 -18.18
CA THR A 164 28.72 -42.23 -18.11
C THR A 164 27.72 -41.64 -19.08
N ILE A 165 27.13 -40.50 -18.75
CA ILE A 165 26.18 -39.80 -19.63
C ILE A 165 26.68 -38.40 -19.97
N ARG A 166 26.58 -38.01 -21.24
CA ARG A 166 26.93 -36.67 -21.75
C ARG A 166 25.74 -36.05 -22.45
N ALA A 167 25.57 -34.74 -22.30
CA ALA A 167 24.55 -33.98 -22.99
C ALA A 167 25.20 -33.22 -24.15
N ILE A 168 24.79 -33.52 -25.39
CA ILE A 168 25.24 -32.80 -26.58
C ILE A 168 24.16 -31.80 -26.96
N ALA A 169 24.49 -30.52 -26.89
CA ALA A 169 23.62 -29.41 -27.23
C ALA A 169 23.88 -28.91 -28.66
N ARG A 170 22.83 -28.86 -29.46
CA ARG A 170 22.79 -28.28 -30.80
C ARG A 170 22.00 -26.97 -30.75
N VAL A 171 22.52 -25.95 -31.42
CA VAL A 171 21.84 -24.66 -31.56
C VAL A 171 21.09 -24.70 -32.88
N GLU A 172 19.76 -24.73 -32.82
CA GLU A 172 18.86 -24.86 -33.98
C GLU A 172 17.97 -23.62 -34.08
N PRO A 173 17.48 -23.24 -35.28
CA PRO A 173 16.50 -22.17 -35.40
C PRO A 173 15.18 -22.58 -34.72
N ALA A 174 14.56 -21.66 -34.01
CA ALA A 174 13.29 -21.88 -33.34
C ALA A 174 12.15 -21.99 -34.37
N ALA A 175 11.18 -22.87 -34.10
CA ALA A 175 10.04 -23.08 -34.99
C ALA A 175 9.26 -21.78 -35.24
N GLY A 176 9.13 -21.38 -36.51
CA GLY A 176 8.43 -20.16 -36.93
C GLY A 176 9.22 -18.85 -36.81
N LYS A 177 10.45 -18.85 -36.27
CA LYS A 177 11.29 -17.66 -36.10
C LYS A 177 12.76 -17.98 -36.44
N PRO A 178 13.17 -17.94 -37.73
CA PRO A 178 14.47 -18.45 -38.17
C PRO A 178 15.68 -17.70 -37.61
N LEU A 179 15.52 -16.43 -37.19
CA LEU A 179 16.59 -15.62 -36.60
C LEU A 179 16.77 -15.83 -35.09
N LEU A 180 15.81 -16.48 -34.44
CA LEU A 180 15.93 -16.90 -33.05
C LEU A 180 16.27 -18.38 -32.97
N HIS A 181 17.00 -18.75 -31.92
CA HIS A 181 17.51 -20.10 -31.75
C HIS A 181 16.81 -20.82 -30.60
N GLN A 182 16.88 -22.14 -30.60
CA GLN A 182 16.50 -23.03 -29.51
C GLN A 182 17.67 -23.98 -29.24
N LEU A 183 17.76 -24.46 -27.99
CA LEU A 183 18.80 -25.42 -27.62
C LEU A 183 18.21 -26.83 -27.67
N ALA A 184 18.69 -27.63 -28.60
CA ALA A 184 18.31 -29.03 -28.77
C ALA A 184 19.35 -29.93 -28.07
N ILE A 185 18.95 -30.63 -27.00
CA ILE A 185 19.85 -31.48 -26.21
C ILE A 185 19.61 -32.95 -26.51
N GLN A 186 20.69 -33.67 -26.82
CA GLN A 186 20.72 -35.13 -26.98
C GLN A 186 21.53 -35.75 -25.85
N CYS A 187 20.96 -36.77 -25.20
CA CYS A 187 21.61 -37.49 -24.11
C CYS A 187 22.34 -38.72 -24.65
N HIS A 188 23.66 -38.72 -24.55
CA HIS A 188 24.55 -39.79 -25.00
C HIS A 188 25.00 -40.62 -23.80
N LEU A 189 24.56 -41.88 -23.76
CA LEU A 189 24.91 -42.83 -22.72
C LEU A 189 26.05 -43.73 -23.20
N PHE A 190 27.21 -43.64 -22.56
CA PHE A 190 28.33 -44.54 -22.77
C PHE A 190 28.29 -45.67 -21.75
N ARG A 191 28.30 -46.92 -22.21
CA ARG A 191 28.50 -48.12 -21.38
C ARG A 191 29.74 -48.87 -21.87
N PRO A 192 30.59 -49.39 -20.97
CA PRO A 192 31.86 -50.02 -21.36
C PRO A 192 31.74 -51.23 -22.29
N ARG A 193 30.61 -51.96 -22.22
CA ARG A 193 30.36 -53.15 -23.05
C ARG A 193 29.60 -52.88 -24.35
N THR A 194 28.78 -51.83 -24.39
CA THR A 194 27.86 -51.58 -25.52
C THR A 194 28.18 -50.30 -26.30
N GLY A 195 29.21 -49.57 -25.90
CA GLY A 195 29.59 -48.30 -26.50
C GLY A 195 28.62 -47.17 -26.16
N GLU A 196 28.69 -46.10 -26.96
CA GLU A 196 27.86 -44.90 -26.83
C GLU A 196 26.55 -45.06 -27.60
N LYS A 197 25.42 -44.80 -26.94
CA LYS A 197 24.08 -44.80 -27.56
C LYS A 197 23.31 -43.55 -27.14
N VAL A 198 22.55 -42.98 -28.09
CA VAL A 198 21.60 -41.90 -27.79
C VAL A 198 20.42 -42.49 -27.02
N LYS A 199 19.99 -41.80 -25.98
CA LYS A 199 18.88 -42.21 -25.10
C LYS A 199 17.82 -41.14 -25.06
N THR A 200 16.56 -41.56 -25.22
CA THR A 200 15.39 -40.69 -25.10
C THR A 200 15.09 -40.39 -23.63
N PRO A 201 14.39 -39.29 -23.31
CA PRO A 201 13.97 -38.99 -21.94
C PRO A 201 13.13 -40.12 -21.31
N ALA A 202 12.25 -40.75 -22.10
CA ALA A 202 11.46 -41.90 -21.65
C ALA A 202 12.34 -43.10 -21.28
N GLU A 203 13.36 -43.39 -22.09
CA GLU A 203 14.33 -44.44 -21.77
C GLU A 203 15.16 -44.12 -20.51
N LEU A 204 15.46 -42.84 -20.25
CA LEU A 204 16.14 -42.42 -19.02
C LEU A 204 15.24 -42.63 -17.78
N VAL A 205 13.93 -42.38 -17.89
CA VAL A 205 12.95 -42.68 -16.83
C VAL A 205 12.86 -44.19 -16.60
N GLU A 206 12.87 -45.00 -17.66
CA GLU A 206 12.90 -46.46 -17.52
C GLU A 206 14.14 -46.95 -16.75
N LEU A 207 15.31 -46.31 -16.92
CA LEU A 207 16.52 -46.65 -16.16
C LEU A 207 16.34 -46.37 -14.66
N THR A 208 15.68 -45.27 -14.30
CA THR A 208 15.42 -44.94 -12.88
C THR A 208 14.40 -45.86 -12.21
N THR A 209 13.51 -46.48 -12.97
CA THR A 209 12.41 -47.31 -12.45
C THR A 209 12.77 -48.80 -12.38
N ARG A 210 13.75 -49.27 -13.16
CA ARG A 210 13.96 -50.71 -13.37
C ARG A 210 14.87 -51.44 -12.38
N SER A 211 15.79 -50.80 -11.61
CA SER A 211 16.41 -51.43 -10.42
C SER A 211 17.42 -50.54 -9.68
N ALA A 212 17.56 -50.73 -8.36
CA ALA A 212 18.64 -50.16 -7.54
C ALA A 212 20.05 -50.56 -8.01
N HIS A 213 20.18 -51.68 -8.75
CA HIS A 213 21.45 -52.15 -9.29
C HIS A 213 21.95 -51.31 -10.46
N GLU A 214 21.07 -50.67 -11.24
CA GLU A 214 21.53 -49.75 -12.30
C GLU A 214 22.22 -48.52 -11.72
N ARG A 215 21.79 -48.03 -10.56
CA ARG A 215 22.41 -46.88 -9.86
C ARG A 215 23.87 -47.11 -9.50
N GLU A 216 24.25 -48.35 -9.17
CA GLU A 216 25.63 -48.72 -8.81
C GLU A 216 26.60 -48.68 -10.01
N LEU A 217 26.06 -48.73 -11.24
CA LEU A 217 26.85 -48.73 -12.47
C LEU A 217 27.27 -47.32 -12.93
N PHE A 218 26.71 -46.26 -12.34
CA PHE A 218 26.98 -44.86 -12.69
C PHE A 218 27.78 -44.15 -11.60
N HIS A 219 28.43 -43.05 -11.97
CA HIS A 219 28.89 -42.09 -10.96
C HIS A 219 27.69 -41.35 -10.35
N ALA A 220 27.78 -40.98 -9.07
CA ALA A 220 26.69 -40.29 -8.37
C ALA A 220 26.22 -39.03 -9.13
N HIS A 221 27.15 -38.25 -9.69
CA HIS A 221 26.84 -37.05 -10.46
C HIS A 221 26.16 -37.35 -11.80
N ASP A 222 26.46 -38.49 -12.42
CA ASP A 222 25.81 -38.94 -13.68
C ASP A 222 24.41 -39.46 -13.40
N TRP A 223 24.21 -40.17 -12.30
CA TRP A 223 22.91 -40.65 -11.87
C TRP A 223 21.97 -39.50 -11.48
N GLU A 224 22.48 -38.50 -10.76
CA GLU A 224 21.72 -37.29 -10.44
C GLU A 224 21.21 -36.57 -11.70
N PHE A 225 22.03 -36.53 -12.76
CA PHE A 225 21.61 -35.97 -14.04
C PHE A 225 20.50 -36.80 -14.70
N ILE A 226 20.60 -38.14 -14.65
CA ILE A 226 19.59 -39.06 -15.22
C ILE A 226 18.26 -38.91 -14.48
N GLU A 227 18.28 -38.93 -13.15
CA GLU A 227 17.09 -38.73 -12.31
C GLU A 227 16.46 -37.36 -12.61
N TRP A 228 17.27 -36.31 -12.64
CA TRP A 228 16.77 -34.97 -12.89
C TRP A 228 16.18 -34.80 -14.30
N VAL A 229 16.83 -35.31 -15.35
CA VAL A 229 16.26 -35.27 -16.71
C VAL A 229 14.99 -36.11 -16.80
N GLY A 230 14.94 -37.25 -16.12
CA GLY A 230 13.76 -38.11 -16.07
C GLY A 230 12.56 -37.41 -15.41
N GLU A 231 12.77 -36.73 -14.28
CA GLU A 231 11.73 -35.96 -13.60
C GLU A 231 11.24 -34.77 -14.45
N GLN A 232 12.14 -34.03 -15.10
CA GLN A 232 11.80 -32.80 -15.81
C GLN A 232 11.25 -33.04 -17.23
N CYS A 233 11.66 -34.13 -17.89
CA CYS A 233 11.36 -34.37 -19.32
C CYS A 233 10.65 -35.71 -19.59
N GLY A 234 10.24 -36.46 -18.56
CA GLY A 234 9.71 -37.81 -18.68
C GLY A 234 8.47 -38.01 -19.56
N ALA A 235 7.74 -36.94 -19.89
CA ALA A 235 6.55 -36.97 -20.75
C ALA A 235 6.79 -36.51 -22.20
N LYS A 236 8.01 -36.08 -22.58
CA LYS A 236 8.30 -35.59 -23.93
C LYS A 236 8.68 -36.76 -24.85
N GLU A 237 7.92 -36.97 -25.93
CA GLU A 237 8.23 -37.96 -26.97
C GLU A 237 9.28 -37.41 -27.95
N GLY A 238 10.42 -38.09 -28.07
CA GLY A 238 11.48 -37.77 -29.03
C GLY A 238 12.90 -37.93 -28.48
N ASP A 239 13.87 -38.08 -29.39
CA ASP A 239 15.29 -38.29 -29.05
C ASP A 239 16.00 -37.01 -28.59
N THR A 240 15.36 -35.86 -28.74
CA THR A 240 15.98 -34.53 -28.54
C THR A 240 15.08 -33.64 -27.68
N ILE A 241 15.67 -33.06 -26.63
CA ILE A 241 14.99 -32.15 -25.70
C ILE A 241 15.19 -30.72 -26.21
N THR A 242 14.11 -30.06 -26.64
CA THR A 242 14.15 -28.65 -27.05
C THR A 242 13.94 -27.74 -25.84
N LEU A 243 14.84 -26.78 -25.66
CA LEU A 243 14.84 -25.83 -24.55
C LEU A 243 14.77 -24.38 -25.06
N THR A 244 13.84 -23.64 -24.47
CA THR A 244 13.62 -22.20 -24.69
C THR A 244 13.19 -21.54 -23.39
N GLY A 245 13.40 -20.23 -23.24
CA GLY A 245 12.94 -19.42 -22.10
C GLY A 245 13.19 -20.06 -20.71
N PRO A 246 12.15 -20.38 -19.91
CA PRO A 246 12.32 -20.91 -18.56
C PRO A 246 13.00 -22.28 -18.50
N ASP A 247 12.67 -23.19 -19.44
CA ASP A 247 13.26 -24.52 -19.53
C ASP A 247 14.78 -24.41 -19.75
N LEU A 248 15.19 -23.47 -20.62
CA LEU A 248 16.60 -23.19 -20.86
C LEU A 248 17.29 -22.61 -19.61
N LEU A 249 16.67 -21.67 -18.91
CA LEU A 249 17.22 -21.12 -17.66
C LEU A 249 17.44 -22.22 -16.61
N LEU A 250 16.47 -23.10 -16.41
CA LEU A 250 16.54 -24.17 -15.42
C LEU A 250 17.73 -25.11 -15.70
N TRP A 251 17.91 -25.49 -16.97
CA TRP A 251 19.04 -26.30 -17.42
C TRP A 251 20.39 -25.59 -17.25
N LEU A 252 20.47 -24.32 -17.65
CA LEU A 252 21.69 -23.52 -17.53
C LEU A 252 22.08 -23.28 -16.07
N ALA A 253 21.12 -22.97 -15.20
CA ALA A 253 21.36 -22.71 -13.79
C ALA A 253 21.91 -23.94 -13.05
N ARG A 254 21.39 -25.14 -13.36
CA ARG A 254 21.81 -26.38 -12.69
C ARG A 254 23.06 -26.99 -13.31
N TRP A 255 23.18 -27.02 -14.63
CA TRP A 255 24.21 -27.78 -15.34
C TRP A 255 25.18 -26.92 -16.16
N GLY A 256 24.91 -25.63 -16.36
CA GLY A 256 25.68 -24.77 -17.26
C GLY A 256 27.12 -24.46 -16.83
N ASN A 257 27.52 -24.77 -15.59
CA ASN A 257 28.91 -24.67 -15.13
C ASN A 257 29.57 -26.03 -14.79
N SER A 258 28.83 -27.14 -14.95
CA SER A 258 29.31 -28.49 -14.63
C SER A 258 30.24 -29.09 -15.70
N GLY A 259 30.36 -28.44 -16.87
CA GLY A 259 31.08 -28.99 -18.02
C GLY A 259 30.42 -30.21 -18.67
N ARG A 260 29.20 -30.59 -18.23
CA ARG A 260 28.43 -31.74 -18.71
C ARG A 260 27.81 -31.53 -20.08
N ILE A 261 27.36 -30.29 -20.36
CA ILE A 261 26.74 -29.92 -21.63
C ILE A 261 27.82 -29.49 -22.62
N HIS A 262 27.96 -30.26 -23.70
CA HIS A 262 28.90 -30.01 -24.77
C HIS A 262 28.16 -29.44 -25.98
N LEU A 263 28.64 -28.34 -26.55
CA LEU A 263 28.12 -27.86 -27.81
C LEU A 263 28.59 -28.79 -28.93
N HIS A 264 27.73 -29.05 -29.92
CA HIS A 264 28.04 -29.91 -31.05
C HIS A 264 29.32 -29.50 -31.82
N ASN A 265 29.68 -28.22 -31.76
CA ASN A 265 30.88 -27.66 -32.39
C ASN A 265 32.18 -27.93 -31.59
N GLY A 266 32.12 -28.73 -30.51
CA GLY A 266 33.27 -29.08 -29.66
C GLY A 266 33.53 -28.13 -28.50
N GLY A 267 32.83 -26.98 -28.45
CA GLY A 267 32.86 -26.04 -27.34
C GLY A 267 32.19 -26.59 -26.08
N ARG A 268 32.65 -26.16 -24.90
CA ARG A 268 31.96 -26.44 -23.63
C ARG A 268 31.02 -25.29 -23.31
N LEU A 269 29.76 -25.62 -23.08
CA LEU A 269 28.77 -24.63 -22.67
C LEU A 269 29.17 -24.04 -21.32
N LYS A 270 29.14 -22.71 -21.21
CA LYS A 270 29.34 -22.00 -19.94
C LYS A 270 28.14 -21.11 -19.63
N PHE A 271 27.66 -21.19 -18.40
CA PHE A 271 26.72 -20.22 -17.83
C PHE A 271 27.19 -19.83 -16.44
N VAL A 272 27.56 -18.56 -16.29
CA VAL A 272 28.09 -17.99 -15.04
C VAL A 272 27.13 -16.95 -14.44
N GLY A 273 25.90 -16.87 -14.96
CA GLY A 273 24.93 -15.85 -14.57
C GLY A 273 25.28 -14.43 -15.04
N GLU A 274 26.11 -14.29 -16.07
CA GLU A 274 26.41 -12.98 -16.66
C GLU A 274 25.14 -12.33 -17.21
N VAL A 275 24.98 -11.04 -16.93
CA VAL A 275 23.85 -10.23 -17.42
C VAL A 275 24.38 -9.20 -18.42
N GLY A 276 23.84 -9.22 -19.63
CA GLY A 276 24.08 -8.23 -20.67
C GLY A 276 22.88 -7.30 -20.84
N GLU A 277 23.11 -6.13 -21.42
CA GLU A 277 22.05 -5.16 -21.71
C GLU A 277 22.04 -4.82 -23.21
N MET A 278 20.85 -4.65 -23.76
CA MET A 278 20.69 -4.12 -25.12
C MET A 278 20.55 -2.60 -25.05
N LEU A 279 21.45 -1.89 -25.72
CA LEU A 279 21.44 -0.44 -25.79
C LEU A 279 21.19 0.04 -27.22
N PRO A 280 20.36 1.07 -27.41
CA PRO A 280 20.20 1.71 -28.71
C PRO A 280 21.49 2.42 -29.12
N ASP A 281 21.81 2.36 -30.41
CA ASP A 281 22.98 3.00 -31.01
C ASP A 281 22.59 3.68 -32.32
N LEU A 282 23.10 4.90 -32.53
CA LEU A 282 22.86 5.65 -33.75
C LEU A 282 24.09 5.59 -34.66
N HIS A 283 23.86 5.18 -35.91
CA HIS A 283 24.88 5.21 -36.94
C HIS A 283 24.34 5.88 -38.22
N SER A 284 25.22 6.56 -38.93
CA SER A 284 24.90 7.25 -40.19
C SER A 284 25.00 6.28 -41.36
N GLU A 285 23.90 6.07 -42.08
CA GLU A 285 23.84 5.25 -43.29
C GLU A 285 23.41 6.11 -44.48
N LYS A 286 24.26 6.25 -45.51
CA LYS A 286 23.93 6.91 -46.79
C LYS A 286 23.17 8.24 -46.64
N SER A 287 23.67 9.13 -45.77
CA SER A 287 23.11 10.48 -45.44
C SER A 287 21.85 10.54 -44.55
N ASP A 288 21.30 9.40 -44.11
CA ASP A 288 20.25 9.35 -43.07
C ASP A 288 20.75 8.58 -41.83
N LEU A 289 20.35 8.99 -40.64
CA LEU A 289 20.69 8.28 -39.40
C LEU A 289 19.68 7.16 -39.15
N ALA A 290 20.20 6.00 -38.76
CA ALA A 290 19.40 4.83 -38.43
C ALA A 290 19.68 4.38 -36.99
N LEU A 291 18.60 3.99 -36.30
CA LEU A 291 18.62 3.40 -34.99
C LEU A 291 18.91 1.91 -35.11
N ALA A 292 20.06 1.49 -34.60
CA ALA A 292 20.41 0.09 -34.38
C ALA A 292 20.45 -0.20 -32.87
N TRP A 293 20.70 -1.46 -32.53
CA TRP A 293 20.93 -1.89 -31.16
C TRP A 293 22.28 -2.58 -31.07
N LYS A 294 22.95 -2.38 -29.95
CA LYS A 294 24.18 -3.08 -29.57
C LYS A 294 23.91 -3.90 -28.33
N PHE A 295 24.54 -5.06 -28.26
CA PHE A 295 24.52 -5.90 -27.07
C PHE A 295 25.79 -5.64 -26.25
N VAL A 296 25.64 -5.18 -25.02
CA VAL A 296 26.75 -4.88 -24.11
C VAL A 296 26.80 -5.95 -23.04
N ARG A 297 27.95 -6.62 -22.94
CA ARG A 297 28.21 -7.63 -21.91
C ARG A 297 28.59 -6.99 -20.58
N ALA A 298 28.58 -7.78 -19.51
CA ALA A 298 29.00 -7.36 -18.18
C ALA A 298 30.47 -6.86 -18.12
N ASP A 299 31.33 -7.31 -19.04
CA ASP A 299 32.72 -6.87 -19.19
C ASP A 299 32.87 -5.51 -19.90
N GLY A 300 31.75 -4.89 -20.30
CA GLY A 300 31.70 -3.60 -21.00
C GLY A 300 32.00 -3.70 -22.50
N LYS A 301 32.24 -4.90 -23.06
CA LYS A 301 32.40 -5.07 -24.51
C LYS A 301 31.06 -4.92 -25.20
N SER A 302 31.05 -4.10 -26.24
CA SER A 302 29.89 -3.86 -27.08
C SER A 302 30.00 -4.68 -28.36
N LEU A 303 28.99 -5.50 -28.61
CA LEU A 303 28.87 -6.41 -29.74
C LEU A 303 27.70 -5.98 -30.62
N SER A 304 27.82 -6.22 -31.91
CA SER A 304 26.69 -6.14 -32.84
C SER A 304 25.71 -7.28 -32.57
N LEU A 305 24.41 -7.07 -32.83
CA LEU A 305 23.42 -8.14 -32.67
C LEU A 305 23.72 -9.37 -33.54
N ALA A 306 24.39 -9.20 -34.68
CA ALA A 306 24.77 -10.30 -35.55
C ALA A 306 25.88 -11.21 -34.96
N GLU A 307 26.65 -10.70 -33.99
CA GLU A 307 27.76 -11.44 -33.36
C GLU A 307 27.28 -12.35 -32.22
N ALA A 308 26.02 -12.20 -31.80
CA ALA A 308 25.42 -12.99 -30.73
C ALA A 308 24.24 -13.83 -31.25
N LYS A 309 24.15 -15.09 -30.79
CA LYS A 309 22.99 -15.94 -31.11
C LYS A 309 21.93 -15.80 -30.02
N PHE A 310 20.79 -15.22 -30.35
CA PHE A 310 19.68 -15.03 -29.41
C PHE A 310 18.73 -16.23 -29.41
N PHE A 311 18.25 -16.62 -28.23
CA PHE A 311 17.37 -17.77 -28.01
C PHE A 311 15.92 -17.36 -27.86
N ALA A 312 14.98 -18.14 -28.38
CA ALA A 312 13.56 -17.87 -28.22
C ALA A 312 13.08 -18.07 -26.77
N GLY A 313 12.00 -17.36 -26.41
CA GLY A 313 11.37 -17.41 -25.08
C GLY A 313 11.74 -16.25 -24.16
N GLN A 314 11.12 -16.25 -22.98
CA GLN A 314 11.38 -15.31 -21.90
C GLN A 314 11.71 -16.12 -20.63
N PRO A 315 12.84 -15.88 -19.96
CA PRO A 315 13.82 -14.83 -20.24
C PRO A 315 14.64 -15.06 -21.53
N LEU A 316 15.10 -13.96 -22.14
CA LEU A 316 15.91 -13.97 -23.36
C LEU A 316 17.39 -14.24 -23.03
N PHE A 317 18.00 -15.17 -23.76
CA PHE A 317 19.42 -15.47 -23.66
C PHE A 317 20.16 -15.16 -24.96
N ALA A 318 21.42 -14.76 -24.82
CA ALA A 318 22.37 -14.61 -25.92
C ALA A 318 23.56 -15.55 -25.71
N LEU A 319 24.00 -16.25 -26.75
CA LEU A 319 25.22 -17.06 -26.75
C LEU A 319 26.33 -16.31 -27.48
N VAL A 320 27.42 -16.04 -26.77
CA VAL A 320 28.64 -15.37 -27.26
C VAL A 320 29.85 -16.17 -26.79
N ASP A 321 30.73 -16.58 -27.71
CA ASP A 321 31.95 -17.35 -27.40
C ASP A 321 31.70 -18.54 -26.44
N ASP A 322 30.71 -19.38 -26.77
CA ASP A 322 30.23 -20.54 -25.99
C ASP A 322 29.67 -20.23 -24.58
N THR A 323 29.50 -18.95 -24.25
CA THR A 323 28.97 -18.47 -22.96
C THR A 323 27.56 -17.92 -23.12
N PHE A 324 26.62 -18.43 -22.32
CA PHE A 324 25.26 -17.91 -22.24
C PHE A 324 25.21 -16.69 -21.32
N VAL A 325 24.61 -15.61 -21.84
CA VAL A 325 24.41 -14.34 -21.14
C VAL A 325 22.91 -14.05 -21.08
N LEU A 326 22.42 -13.71 -19.90
CA LEU A 326 21.03 -13.30 -19.69
C LEU A 326 20.85 -11.87 -20.18
N VAL A 327 19.85 -11.60 -21.02
CA VAL A 327 19.59 -10.25 -21.54
C VAL A 327 18.64 -9.51 -20.60
N ARG A 328 19.12 -8.40 -20.02
CA ARG A 328 18.32 -7.52 -19.17
C ARG A 328 17.35 -6.68 -20.02
N ASN A 329 16.14 -6.48 -19.49
CA ASN A 329 15.08 -5.68 -20.14
C ASN A 329 14.83 -6.12 -21.59
N ALA A 330 14.92 -7.43 -21.83
CA ALA A 330 14.81 -8.00 -23.15
C ALA A 330 13.46 -7.68 -23.80
N PRO A 331 13.44 -7.31 -25.10
CA PRO A 331 12.20 -7.17 -25.83
C PRO A 331 11.47 -8.51 -25.96
N ALA A 332 10.15 -8.46 -26.21
CA ALA A 332 9.38 -9.67 -26.53
C ALA A 332 10.00 -10.39 -27.74
N SER A 333 9.89 -11.73 -27.80
CA SER A 333 10.56 -12.52 -28.85
C SER A 333 10.10 -12.15 -30.27
N GLU A 334 8.90 -11.60 -30.46
CA GLU A 334 8.46 -11.06 -31.77
C GLU A 334 9.24 -9.80 -32.16
N LEU A 335 9.29 -8.82 -31.26
CA LEU A 335 10.06 -7.60 -31.48
C LEU A 335 11.55 -7.93 -31.68
N MET A 336 12.11 -8.86 -30.92
CA MET A 336 13.51 -9.28 -31.09
C MET A 336 13.76 -9.87 -32.48
N HIS A 337 12.84 -10.70 -32.99
CA HIS A 337 12.95 -11.25 -34.34
C HIS A 337 12.94 -10.13 -35.39
N THR A 338 12.00 -9.19 -35.30
CA THR A 338 11.91 -8.04 -36.21
C THR A 338 13.16 -7.15 -36.15
N LEU A 339 13.73 -6.95 -34.95
CA LEU A 339 14.97 -6.18 -34.77
C LEU A 339 16.17 -6.87 -35.45
N LEU A 340 16.28 -8.19 -35.35
CA LEU A 340 17.33 -8.96 -36.03
C LEU A 340 17.14 -8.97 -37.55
N GLU A 341 15.90 -8.94 -38.04
CA GLU A 341 15.57 -8.94 -39.46
C GLU A 341 15.80 -7.58 -40.13
N GLN A 342 15.34 -6.50 -39.49
CA GLN A 342 15.43 -5.15 -40.03
C GLN A 342 16.81 -4.51 -39.82
N GLY A 343 17.51 -4.89 -38.74
CA GLY A 343 18.87 -4.43 -38.40
C GLY A 343 18.96 -2.96 -37.95
N ALA A 344 18.37 -2.04 -38.72
CA ALA A 344 18.35 -0.62 -38.42
C ALA A 344 17.03 0.04 -38.86
N ILE A 345 16.52 0.96 -38.03
CA ILE A 345 15.28 1.69 -38.29
C ILE A 345 15.60 3.15 -38.59
N PRO A 346 15.20 3.70 -39.75
CA PRO A 346 15.42 5.12 -40.05
C PRO A 346 14.78 6.03 -39.00
N VAL A 347 15.53 6.99 -38.48
CA VAL A 347 15.08 7.89 -37.39
C VAL A 347 13.82 8.68 -37.77
N LYS A 348 13.65 9.03 -39.05
CA LYS A 348 12.46 9.72 -39.58
C LYS A 348 11.15 8.94 -39.41
N LYS A 349 11.21 7.62 -39.26
CA LYS A 349 10.04 6.75 -39.05
C LYS A 349 9.73 6.51 -37.57
N LEU A 350 10.56 7.02 -36.67
CA LEU A 350 10.36 6.84 -35.23
C LEU A 350 9.33 7.85 -34.71
N ASN A 351 8.46 7.38 -33.81
CA ASN A 351 7.54 8.27 -33.11
C ASN A 351 8.31 9.25 -32.22
N ALA A 352 7.73 10.45 -32.03
CA ALA A 352 8.29 11.50 -31.19
C ALA A 352 8.72 11.01 -29.81
N ARG A 353 7.95 10.11 -29.18
CA ARG A 353 8.28 9.48 -27.89
C ARG A 353 9.61 8.75 -27.87
N VAL A 354 9.84 7.92 -28.88
CA VAL A 354 11.06 7.13 -29.00
C VAL A 354 12.22 8.07 -29.21
N LEU A 355 12.05 9.11 -30.03
CA LEU A 355 13.05 10.17 -30.22
C LEU A 355 13.39 10.90 -28.92
N THR A 356 12.40 11.30 -28.11
CA THR A 356 12.62 11.95 -26.82
C THR A 356 13.31 11.02 -25.81
N HIS A 357 12.94 9.74 -25.77
CA HIS A 357 13.62 8.76 -24.92
C HIS A 357 15.07 8.47 -25.34
N LEU A 358 15.33 8.39 -26.65
CA LEU A 358 16.68 8.20 -27.17
C LEU A 358 17.56 9.43 -26.90
N ARG A 359 16.98 10.63 -27.04
CA ARG A 359 17.66 11.89 -26.75
C ARG A 359 18.01 12.02 -25.27
N SER A 360 17.08 11.71 -24.36
CA SER A 360 17.37 11.78 -22.90
C SER A 360 18.43 10.78 -22.43
N ARG A 361 18.66 9.69 -23.17
CA ARG A 361 19.76 8.74 -22.93
C ARG A 361 21.07 9.11 -23.64
N SER A 362 21.01 9.94 -24.68
CA SER A 362 22.19 10.43 -25.37
C SER A 362 22.91 11.45 -24.50
N ARG A 363 24.24 11.37 -24.40
CA ARG A 363 25.03 12.35 -23.65
C ARG A 363 24.84 13.75 -24.25
N ASP A 364 24.60 14.74 -23.40
CA ASP A 364 24.56 16.16 -23.76
C ASP A 364 25.85 16.53 -24.50
N GLY A 365 25.76 16.66 -25.83
CA GLY A 365 26.91 17.00 -26.67
C GLY A 365 27.02 16.26 -28.01
N ASP A 366 26.21 15.23 -28.26
CA ASP A 366 26.26 14.54 -29.56
C ASP A 366 25.61 15.40 -30.66
N SER A 367 26.47 16.14 -31.38
CA SER A 367 26.13 17.03 -32.50
C SER A 367 25.20 16.41 -33.55
N ARG A 368 25.20 15.07 -33.67
CA ARG A 368 24.38 14.28 -34.60
C ARG A 368 22.88 14.45 -34.38
N TRP A 369 22.43 14.70 -33.14
CA TRP A 369 21.01 14.86 -32.84
C TRP A 369 20.45 16.24 -33.22
N LYS A 370 21.28 17.29 -33.14
CA LYS A 370 20.87 18.66 -33.49
C LYS A 370 20.59 18.82 -34.98
N GLU A 371 21.17 17.95 -35.81
CA GLU A 371 20.95 17.89 -37.27
C GLU A 371 19.69 17.09 -37.66
N LEU A 372 19.09 16.31 -36.74
CA LEU A 372 18.03 15.34 -37.05
C LEU A 372 16.63 15.67 -36.53
N CYS A 373 16.53 16.26 -35.35
CA CYS A 373 15.24 16.62 -34.76
C CYS A 373 15.29 18.05 -34.24
N ARG A 374 14.29 18.84 -34.62
CA ARG A 374 14.15 20.19 -34.08
C ARG A 374 13.53 20.10 -32.69
N ALA A 375 14.30 20.48 -31.67
CA ALA A 375 13.81 20.51 -30.30
C ALA A 375 13.32 21.90 -29.92
N HIS A 376 12.10 21.94 -29.40
CA HIS A 376 11.42 23.13 -28.97
C HIS A 376 11.44 23.19 -27.44
N LYS A 377 12.00 24.27 -26.90
CA LYS A 377 11.69 24.68 -25.54
C LYS A 377 10.23 25.13 -25.48
N ALA A 378 9.54 24.78 -24.41
CA ALA A 378 8.10 25.04 -24.31
C ALA A 378 7.66 25.28 -22.87
N ILE A 379 6.68 26.18 -22.73
CA ILE A 379 6.04 26.50 -21.46
C ILE A 379 4.75 25.68 -21.37
N PRO A 380 4.57 24.83 -20.34
CA PRO A 380 3.32 24.12 -20.12
C PRO A 380 2.22 25.09 -19.70
N GLN A 381 1.03 24.89 -20.26
CA GLN A 381 -0.17 25.68 -20.02
C GLN A 381 -1.33 24.75 -19.64
N PHE A 382 -1.90 24.93 -18.46
CA PHE A 382 -3.11 24.23 -18.06
C PHE A 382 -4.33 25.11 -18.30
N THR A 383 -5.32 24.60 -19.02
CA THR A 383 -6.58 25.29 -19.27
C THR A 383 -7.72 24.53 -18.60
N PHE A 384 -8.41 25.19 -17.67
CA PHE A 384 -9.55 24.66 -16.93
C PHE A 384 -10.87 25.28 -17.37
N GLU A 385 -11.88 24.47 -17.63
CA GLU A 385 -13.25 24.90 -17.89
C GLU A 385 -14.15 24.28 -16.81
N LEU A 386 -14.75 25.11 -15.95
CA LEU A 386 -15.61 24.69 -14.86
C LEU A 386 -17.06 24.97 -15.23
N SER A 387 -17.77 23.90 -15.62
CA SER A 387 -19.23 23.93 -15.74
C SER A 387 -19.90 23.60 -14.41
N GLU A 388 -21.22 23.68 -14.37
CA GLU A 388 -22.00 23.34 -13.17
C GLU A 388 -21.82 21.91 -12.66
N GLU A 389 -21.53 20.97 -13.57
CA GLU A 389 -21.48 19.53 -13.27
C GLU A 389 -20.14 18.88 -13.59
N THR A 390 -19.32 19.49 -14.45
CA THR A 390 -18.04 18.91 -14.87
C THR A 390 -16.93 19.94 -14.92
N VAL A 391 -15.72 19.50 -14.59
CA VAL A 391 -14.47 20.24 -14.75
C VAL A 391 -13.70 19.61 -15.90
N ARG A 392 -13.42 20.38 -16.95
CA ARG A 392 -12.58 19.94 -18.07
C ARG A 392 -11.21 20.59 -17.95
N LEU A 393 -10.18 19.81 -18.22
CA LEU A 393 -8.79 20.23 -18.20
C LEU A 393 -8.12 19.82 -19.50
N ARG A 394 -7.34 20.75 -20.07
CA ARG A 394 -6.40 20.46 -21.15
C ARG A 394 -4.99 20.88 -20.71
N LEU A 395 -4.03 20.00 -20.96
CA LEU A 395 -2.61 20.31 -20.80
C LEU A 395 -2.03 20.62 -22.18
N LEU A 396 -1.68 21.88 -22.38
CA LEU A 396 -1.05 22.41 -23.58
C LEU A 396 0.41 22.79 -23.29
N ALA A 397 1.20 22.98 -24.32
CA ALA A 397 2.54 23.54 -24.23
C ALA A 397 2.76 24.48 -25.41
N ARG A 398 3.22 25.69 -25.12
CA ARG A 398 3.54 26.70 -26.13
C ARG A 398 5.03 26.72 -26.39
N SER A 399 5.44 26.47 -27.62
CA SER A 399 6.85 26.56 -28.01
C SER A 399 7.35 28.00 -27.97
N GLU A 400 8.52 28.19 -27.37
CA GLU A 400 9.22 29.49 -27.34
C GLU A 400 9.92 29.82 -28.67
N LEU A 401 10.16 28.81 -29.52
CA LEU A 401 10.89 29.02 -30.78
C LEU A 401 10.02 29.62 -31.88
N ASP A 402 8.78 29.14 -32.01
CA ASP A 402 7.89 29.46 -33.12
C ASP A 402 6.44 29.73 -32.69
N GLY A 403 6.14 29.67 -31.39
CA GLY A 403 4.81 29.90 -30.84
C GLY A 403 3.81 28.78 -31.12
N SER A 404 4.23 27.62 -31.63
CA SER A 404 3.35 26.47 -31.86
C SER A 404 2.73 25.97 -30.56
N ILE A 405 1.47 25.52 -30.63
CA ILE A 405 0.74 24.94 -29.50
C ILE A 405 0.70 23.43 -29.68
N TRP A 406 1.06 22.73 -28.62
CA TRP A 406 1.09 21.28 -28.54
C TRP A 406 0.17 20.84 -27.42
N GLN A 407 -0.57 19.76 -27.62
CA GLN A 407 -1.46 19.17 -26.64
C GLN A 407 -0.88 17.85 -26.14
N TRP A 408 -0.90 17.65 -24.83
CA TRP A 408 -0.62 16.36 -24.24
C TRP A 408 -1.84 15.46 -24.45
N ASN A 409 -1.65 14.25 -24.95
CA ASN A 409 -2.75 13.29 -25.16
C ASN A 409 -2.86 12.21 -24.07
N GLY A 410 -1.99 12.26 -23.05
CA GLY A 410 -1.85 11.25 -22.00
C GLY A 410 -0.53 10.46 -22.09
N HIS A 411 -0.02 10.29 -23.30
CA HIS A 411 1.21 9.55 -23.58
C HIS A 411 2.30 10.40 -24.22
N ASP A 412 1.92 11.29 -25.15
CA ASP A 412 2.82 12.09 -25.97
C ASP A 412 2.29 13.51 -26.20
N TRP A 413 3.21 14.42 -26.56
CA TRP A 413 2.90 15.76 -27.04
C TRP A 413 2.67 15.73 -28.54
N GLN A 414 1.52 16.24 -28.99
CA GLN A 414 1.18 16.36 -30.41
C GLN A 414 0.86 17.81 -30.76
N PRO A 415 1.31 18.31 -31.92
CA PRO A 415 0.96 19.66 -32.34
C PRO A 415 -0.55 19.74 -32.59
N THR A 416 -1.21 20.80 -32.14
CA THR A 416 -2.66 20.98 -32.32
C THR A 416 -3.04 21.20 -33.80
N LEU A 417 -2.10 21.66 -34.61
CA LEU A 417 -2.24 21.83 -36.05
C LEU A 417 -1.19 20.98 -36.76
N GLU A 418 -1.62 20.11 -37.68
CA GLU A 418 -0.70 19.36 -38.53
C GLU A 418 0.12 20.29 -39.41
N ARG A 419 1.43 20.07 -39.47
CA ARG A 419 2.37 20.83 -40.28
C ARG A 419 3.21 19.87 -41.10
N GLU A 420 3.32 20.11 -42.40
CA GLU A 420 4.27 19.41 -43.26
C GLU A 420 5.68 19.90 -42.94
N THR A 421 6.37 19.21 -42.05
CA THR A 421 7.76 19.50 -41.69
C THR A 421 8.68 18.46 -42.31
N THR A 422 9.80 18.92 -42.89
CA THR A 422 10.81 18.05 -43.50
C THR A 422 11.64 17.28 -42.46
N GLN A 423 11.54 17.67 -41.19
CA GLN A 423 12.32 17.16 -40.07
C GLN A 423 11.40 16.95 -38.85
N PRO A 424 11.51 15.83 -38.12
CA PRO A 424 10.69 15.58 -36.94
C PRO A 424 10.93 16.64 -35.84
N GLU A 425 9.84 17.20 -35.31
CA GLU A 425 9.85 18.17 -34.22
C GLU A 425 9.49 17.49 -32.89
N ILE A 426 10.19 17.86 -31.82
CA ILE A 426 9.92 17.35 -30.47
C ILE A 426 9.92 18.50 -29.46
N LEU A 427 9.14 18.36 -28.39
CA LEU A 427 9.28 19.22 -27.22
C LEU A 427 10.34 18.63 -26.28
N ASP A 428 11.33 19.45 -25.92
CA ASP A 428 12.38 19.09 -24.98
C ASP A 428 12.62 20.24 -24.02
N ASP A 429 11.98 20.15 -22.86
CA ASP A 429 12.03 21.17 -21.82
C ASP A 429 11.83 20.53 -20.45
N ALA A 430 12.65 20.94 -19.47
CA ALA A 430 12.61 20.43 -18.10
C ALA A 430 11.27 20.70 -17.40
N ARG A 431 10.53 21.73 -17.84
CA ARG A 431 9.23 22.14 -17.26
C ARG A 431 8.09 21.18 -17.56
N LEU A 432 8.17 20.41 -18.64
CA LEU A 432 7.07 19.55 -19.12
C LEU A 432 6.90 18.30 -18.26
N GLN A 433 7.99 17.75 -17.71
CA GLN A 433 7.93 16.54 -16.89
C GLN A 433 7.18 16.77 -15.56
N PRO A 434 7.48 17.82 -14.76
CA PRO A 434 6.67 18.16 -13.59
C PRO A 434 5.19 18.38 -13.91
N ALA A 435 4.88 19.02 -15.05
CA ALA A 435 3.50 19.27 -15.48
C ALA A 435 2.73 17.97 -15.75
N THR A 436 3.32 17.05 -16.52
CA THR A 436 2.70 15.75 -16.81
C THR A 436 2.57 14.87 -15.58
N LEU A 437 3.52 14.93 -14.64
CA LEU A 437 3.45 14.20 -13.36
C LEU A 437 2.35 14.74 -12.45
N TRP A 438 2.20 16.07 -12.35
CA TRP A 438 1.13 16.68 -11.57
C TRP A 438 -0.25 16.31 -12.13
N LEU A 439 -0.42 16.35 -13.45
CA LEU A 439 -1.66 15.92 -14.12
C LEU A 439 -2.04 14.47 -13.80
N ARG A 440 -1.05 13.56 -13.75
CA ARG A 440 -1.29 12.15 -13.42
C ARG A 440 -1.74 11.91 -11.98
N ARG A 441 -1.45 12.82 -11.05
CA ARG A 441 -1.91 12.72 -9.66
C ARG A 441 -3.39 13.03 -9.50
N LEU A 442 -3.97 13.73 -10.46
CA LEU A 442 -5.35 14.18 -10.38
C LEU A 442 -6.35 13.02 -10.59
N ASP A 443 -5.94 11.90 -11.21
CA ASP A 443 -6.76 10.71 -11.48
C ASP A 443 -8.10 11.01 -12.19
N TRP A 444 -8.06 11.89 -13.19
CA TRP A 444 -9.26 12.31 -13.94
C TRP A 444 -9.59 11.34 -15.08
N PHE A 445 -10.89 11.21 -15.37
CA PHE A 445 -11.38 10.43 -16.49
C PHE A 445 -11.00 11.10 -17.82
N THR A 446 -10.54 10.31 -18.79
CA THR A 446 -10.19 10.80 -20.14
C THR A 446 -11.20 10.29 -21.17
N PRO A 447 -12.26 11.05 -21.48
CA PRO A 447 -13.23 10.65 -22.51
C PRO A 447 -12.60 10.61 -23.90
N GLU A 448 -11.66 11.52 -24.16
CA GLU A 448 -10.93 11.64 -25.42
C GLU A 448 -9.45 11.92 -25.12
N PRO A 449 -8.52 11.50 -26.01
CA PRO A 449 -7.09 11.79 -25.83
C PRO A 449 -6.84 13.29 -25.67
N GLY A 450 -6.27 13.66 -24.52
CA GLY A 450 -5.88 15.04 -24.22
C GLY A 450 -6.95 15.94 -23.61
N ILE A 451 -8.12 15.39 -23.26
CA ILE A 451 -9.12 16.07 -22.42
C ILE A 451 -9.29 15.24 -21.15
N TRP A 452 -9.09 15.88 -20.00
CA TRP A 452 -9.36 15.29 -18.70
C TRP A 452 -10.66 15.88 -18.17
N VAL A 453 -11.57 15.03 -17.71
CA VAL A 453 -12.86 15.42 -17.15
C VAL A 453 -13.00 14.85 -15.76
N GLY A 454 -13.38 15.70 -14.82
CA GLY A 454 -13.79 15.28 -13.48
C GLY A 454 -15.17 15.82 -13.14
N ASP A 455 -15.86 15.13 -12.25
CA ASP A 455 -17.17 15.56 -11.78
C ASP A 455 -17.02 16.76 -10.86
N ALA A 456 -17.72 17.87 -11.15
CA ALA A 456 -17.73 19.05 -10.31
C ALA A 456 -18.59 18.78 -9.06
N SER A 457 -18.05 18.00 -8.14
CA SER A 457 -18.63 17.73 -6.82
C SER A 457 -17.82 18.41 -5.72
N GLU A 458 -18.40 18.58 -4.54
CA GLU A 458 -17.69 19.17 -3.40
C GLU A 458 -16.42 18.35 -3.06
N ALA A 459 -16.52 17.03 -3.04
CA ALA A 459 -15.38 16.14 -2.74
C ALA A 459 -14.25 16.32 -3.76
N PHE A 460 -14.61 16.40 -5.05
CA PHE A 460 -13.64 16.61 -6.12
C PHE A 460 -12.97 17.99 -6.04
N LEU A 461 -13.73 19.06 -5.82
CA LEU A 461 -13.17 20.40 -5.68
C LEU A 461 -12.25 20.51 -4.44
N ASN A 462 -12.58 19.80 -3.36
CA ASN A 462 -11.71 19.69 -2.19
C ASN A 462 -10.39 18.94 -2.50
N ALA A 463 -10.47 17.82 -3.22
CA ALA A 463 -9.28 17.08 -3.66
C ALA A 463 -8.41 17.87 -4.65
N LEU A 464 -9.05 18.62 -5.56
CA LEU A 464 -8.35 19.54 -6.45
C LEU A 464 -7.68 20.65 -5.63
N ALA A 465 -8.34 21.22 -4.63
CA ALA A 465 -7.78 22.29 -3.80
C ALA A 465 -6.57 21.87 -2.97
N SER A 466 -6.51 20.61 -2.51
CA SER A 466 -5.34 20.08 -1.81
C SER A 466 -4.15 19.90 -2.77
N THR A 467 -4.39 19.27 -3.93
CA THR A 467 -3.35 19.05 -4.95
C THR A 467 -2.91 20.33 -5.66
N TRP A 468 -3.74 21.36 -5.69
CA TRP A 468 -3.45 22.68 -6.26
C TRP A 468 -2.27 23.38 -5.57
N GLN A 469 -2.02 23.10 -4.29
CA GLN A 469 -0.90 23.70 -3.55
C GLN A 469 0.46 23.22 -4.09
N GLU A 470 0.52 22.02 -4.65
CA GLU A 470 1.74 21.42 -5.21
C GLU A 470 1.88 21.62 -6.73
N ARG A 471 1.12 22.57 -7.29
CA ARG A 471 1.11 22.80 -8.74
C ARG A 471 2.46 23.34 -9.24
N PRO A 472 2.94 22.92 -10.43
CA PRO A 472 4.16 23.43 -11.03
C PRO A 472 4.23 24.97 -11.16
N ALA A 473 5.17 25.62 -10.47
CA ALA A 473 5.28 27.09 -10.48
C ALA A 473 5.68 27.68 -11.85
N GLU A 474 6.36 26.90 -12.68
CA GLU A 474 6.84 27.31 -14.02
C GLU A 474 5.79 27.09 -15.13
N ALA A 475 4.60 26.57 -14.78
CA ALA A 475 3.49 26.41 -15.71
C ALA A 475 2.54 27.61 -15.67
N GLU A 476 1.89 27.90 -16.80
CA GLU A 476 0.83 28.90 -16.87
C GLU A 476 -0.53 28.24 -16.61
N TYR A 477 -1.41 28.95 -15.90
CA TYR A 477 -2.73 28.46 -15.53
C TYR A 477 -3.81 29.39 -16.03
N TYR A 478 -4.68 28.87 -16.88
CA TYR A 478 -5.83 29.56 -17.45
C TYR A 478 -7.11 28.86 -16.99
N GLY A 479 -8.14 29.65 -16.76
CA GLY A 479 -9.47 29.11 -16.47
C GLY A 479 -10.57 30.06 -16.90
N ASP A 480 -11.79 29.56 -17.00
CA ASP A 480 -12.98 30.39 -17.11
C ASP A 480 -13.23 31.21 -15.82
N ALA A 481 -14.20 32.11 -15.86
CA ALA A 481 -14.50 33.00 -14.73
C ALA A 481 -14.86 32.23 -13.44
N ALA A 482 -15.54 31.08 -13.58
CA ALA A 482 -15.92 30.23 -12.45
C ALA A 482 -14.68 29.59 -11.80
N PHE A 483 -13.79 28.99 -12.59
CA PHE A 483 -12.56 28.38 -12.10
C PHE A 483 -11.59 29.42 -11.52
N GLN A 484 -11.45 30.58 -12.19
CA GLN A 484 -10.61 31.68 -11.71
C GLN A 484 -11.00 32.11 -10.29
N ARG A 485 -12.30 32.26 -10.04
CA ARG A 485 -12.85 32.65 -8.72
C ARG A 485 -12.55 31.65 -7.61
N LEU A 486 -12.37 30.37 -7.92
CA LEU A 486 -12.13 29.33 -6.91
C LEU A 486 -10.63 29.08 -6.66
N PHE A 487 -9.80 29.08 -7.71
CA PHE A 487 -8.43 28.56 -7.60
C PHE A 487 -7.32 29.56 -7.96
N LEU A 488 -7.59 30.54 -8.83
CA LEU A 488 -6.57 31.51 -9.28
C LEU A 488 -6.62 32.80 -8.46
N THR A 489 -7.81 33.35 -8.30
CA THR A 489 -8.11 34.51 -7.45
C THR A 489 -9.25 34.13 -6.50
N PRO A 490 -8.96 33.31 -5.47
CA PRO A 490 -9.98 32.76 -4.58
C PRO A 490 -10.73 33.89 -3.87
N LYS A 491 -12.04 33.98 -4.13
CA LYS A 491 -12.94 34.90 -3.43
C LYS A 491 -13.83 34.11 -2.48
N ARG A 492 -13.46 34.10 -1.20
CA ARG A 492 -14.20 33.40 -0.16
C ARG A 492 -15.37 34.25 0.32
N LEU A 493 -16.57 33.69 0.26
CA LEU A 493 -17.74 34.30 0.87
C LEU A 493 -17.69 34.04 2.38
N LYS A 494 -17.97 35.09 3.15
CA LYS A 494 -18.10 35.01 4.60
C LYS A 494 -19.43 35.62 5.04
N PRO A 495 -20.08 35.04 6.06
CA PRO A 495 -21.24 35.65 6.67
C PRO A 495 -20.82 36.87 7.48
N LYS A 496 -21.58 37.95 7.34
CA LYS A 496 -21.52 39.16 8.12
C LYS A 496 -22.77 39.22 8.99
N LEU A 497 -22.59 39.00 10.28
CA LEU A 497 -23.68 39.11 11.24
C LEU A 497 -24.09 40.57 11.35
N MET A 498 -25.38 40.86 11.26
CA MET A 498 -25.98 42.19 11.32
C MET A 498 -26.86 42.27 12.56
N VAL A 499 -26.68 43.33 13.34
CA VAL A 499 -27.47 43.58 14.54
C VAL A 499 -28.14 44.94 14.46
N GLN A 500 -29.43 44.96 14.74
CA GLN A 500 -30.19 46.20 14.89
C GLN A 500 -30.79 46.27 16.29
N GLY A 501 -30.41 47.30 17.03
CA GLY A 501 -30.98 47.60 18.35
C GLY A 501 -32.38 48.20 18.21
N SER A 502 -33.33 47.71 19.00
CA SER A 502 -34.72 48.18 18.95
C SER A 502 -34.99 49.43 19.79
N GLY A 503 -34.06 49.81 20.67
CA GLY A 503 -34.26 50.85 21.67
C GLY A 503 -34.90 50.35 22.98
N ILE A 504 -35.46 49.14 23.01
CA ILE A 504 -36.11 48.46 24.17
C ILE A 504 -35.29 47.20 24.54
N ASP A 505 -35.72 46.38 25.52
CA ASP A 505 -35.05 45.17 26.05
C ASP A 505 -35.01 43.96 25.07
N TRP A 506 -34.87 44.20 23.77
CA TRP A 506 -34.62 43.17 22.74
C TRP A 506 -33.84 43.75 21.56
N PHE A 507 -33.18 42.90 20.78
CA PHE A 507 -32.50 43.28 19.54
C PHE A 507 -32.79 42.28 18.42
N SER A 508 -32.50 42.65 17.18
CA SER A 508 -32.64 41.73 16.04
C SER A 508 -31.30 41.37 15.44
N VAL A 509 -31.15 40.10 15.07
CA VAL A 509 -29.94 39.54 14.47
C VAL A 509 -30.29 38.90 13.14
N SER A 510 -29.49 39.18 12.11
CA SER A 510 -29.52 38.47 10.83
C SER A 510 -28.09 38.20 10.34
N ALA A 511 -27.96 37.29 9.38
CA ALA A 511 -26.71 37.01 8.70
C ALA A 511 -26.83 37.48 7.23
N ALA A 512 -26.09 38.52 6.89
CA ALA A 512 -25.89 38.92 5.49
C ALA A 512 -24.64 38.24 4.94
N TRP A 513 -24.54 38.03 3.63
CA TRP A 513 -23.33 37.48 3.01
C TRP A 513 -22.57 38.59 2.29
N GLU A 514 -21.24 38.65 2.44
CA GLU A 514 -20.45 39.67 1.74
C GLU A 514 -20.46 39.43 0.23
N GLN A 515 -21.13 40.33 -0.48
CA GLN A 515 -21.52 40.15 -1.88
C GLN A 515 -20.61 40.98 -2.80
N GLU A 516 -19.43 40.46 -3.14
CA GLU A 516 -18.60 41.12 -4.16
C GLU A 516 -18.99 40.66 -5.58
N GLY A 517 -19.96 41.37 -6.18
CA GLY A 517 -20.21 41.31 -7.63
C GLY A 517 -21.14 40.19 -8.12
N MET A 518 -21.76 39.41 -7.24
CA MET A 518 -22.79 38.42 -7.59
C MET A 518 -24.17 38.88 -7.19
N ARG A 519 -25.22 38.52 -7.92
CA ARG A 519 -26.61 38.67 -7.45
C ARG A 519 -27.04 37.36 -6.80
N LEU A 520 -27.14 37.35 -5.47
CA LEU A 520 -27.62 36.20 -4.72
C LEU A 520 -29.14 36.28 -4.61
N SER A 521 -29.83 35.22 -5.03
CA SER A 521 -31.25 35.04 -4.83
C SER A 521 -31.55 34.68 -3.35
N PRO A 522 -32.80 34.82 -2.87
CA PRO A 522 -33.18 34.34 -1.55
C PRO A 522 -32.87 32.84 -1.36
N ALA A 523 -33.05 32.02 -2.39
CA ALA A 523 -32.73 30.59 -2.36
C ALA A 523 -31.21 30.33 -2.23
N ASP A 524 -30.37 31.18 -2.82
CA ASP A 524 -28.91 31.11 -2.64
C ASP A 524 -28.54 31.38 -1.18
N LEU A 525 -29.14 32.40 -0.57
CA LEU A 525 -28.86 32.77 0.82
C LEU A 525 -29.27 31.66 1.81
N GLU A 526 -30.39 30.97 1.57
CA GLU A 526 -30.82 29.82 2.37
C GLU A 526 -29.86 28.63 2.24
N ARG A 527 -29.36 28.35 1.03
CA ARG A 527 -28.33 27.31 0.82
C ARG A 527 -27.02 27.66 1.50
N LEU A 528 -26.57 28.91 1.37
CA LEU A 528 -25.36 29.37 2.05
C LEU A 528 -25.49 29.29 3.57
N ALA A 529 -26.67 29.64 4.10
CA ALA A 529 -26.95 29.61 5.52
C ALA A 529 -27.03 28.20 6.14
N SER A 530 -27.34 27.18 5.34
CA SER A 530 -27.38 25.78 5.78
C SER A 530 -26.10 25.01 5.45
N ALA A 531 -25.23 25.55 4.61
CA ALA A 531 -24.01 24.89 4.16
C ALA A 531 -22.89 24.96 5.20
N THR A 532 -22.30 23.80 5.48
CA THR A 532 -21.10 23.66 6.32
C THR A 532 -19.84 23.32 5.51
N GLY A 533 -20.02 22.96 4.24
CA GLY A 533 -18.97 22.60 3.30
C GLY A 533 -18.16 23.80 2.80
N ARG A 534 -16.93 23.53 2.33
CA ARG A 534 -16.05 24.57 1.77
C ARG A 534 -16.53 25.06 0.40
N TYR A 535 -17.09 24.17 -0.42
CA TYR A 535 -17.60 24.51 -1.75
C TYR A 535 -19.10 24.26 -1.80
N VAL A 536 -19.84 25.26 -2.26
CA VAL A 536 -21.31 25.20 -2.34
C VAL A 536 -21.76 25.52 -3.76
N LYS A 537 -22.68 24.71 -4.31
CA LYS A 537 -23.29 24.95 -5.62
C LYS A 537 -24.53 25.82 -5.50
N LEU A 538 -24.44 27.03 -6.05
CA LEU A 538 -25.55 27.97 -6.18
C LEU A 538 -26.21 27.84 -7.57
N PRO A 539 -27.54 27.74 -7.66
CA PRO A 539 -28.26 27.63 -8.94
C PRO A 539 -27.92 28.71 -9.97
N ASP A 540 -27.86 29.98 -9.57
CA ASP A 540 -27.68 31.09 -10.52
C ASP A 540 -26.23 31.55 -10.67
N SER A 541 -25.36 31.15 -9.73
CA SER A 541 -24.03 31.70 -9.53
C SER A 541 -22.90 30.66 -9.60
N GLY A 542 -23.25 29.39 -9.79
CA GLY A 542 -22.31 28.26 -9.85
C GLY A 542 -21.63 27.96 -8.51
N TRP A 543 -20.45 27.36 -8.57
CA TRP A 543 -19.68 26.95 -7.39
C TRP A 543 -19.00 28.12 -6.68
N VAL A 544 -19.22 28.28 -5.37
CA VAL A 544 -18.58 29.30 -4.53
C VAL A 544 -17.76 28.67 -3.41
N GLU A 545 -16.67 29.33 -3.01
CA GLU A 545 -15.87 28.94 -1.85
C GLU A 545 -16.33 29.72 -0.61
N LEU A 546 -16.54 29.02 0.50
CA LEU A 546 -16.87 29.59 1.79
C LEU A 546 -15.64 29.66 2.69
N ASP A 547 -15.56 30.72 3.49
CA ASP A 547 -14.66 30.75 4.63
C ASP A 547 -15.28 29.90 5.76
N THR A 548 -14.89 28.63 5.81
CA THR A 548 -15.44 27.67 6.77
C THR A 548 -15.20 28.08 8.23
N VAL A 549 -14.12 28.79 8.51
CA VAL A 549 -13.81 29.30 9.85
C VAL A 549 -14.80 30.40 10.22
N ALA A 550 -15.05 31.35 9.31
CA ALA A 550 -16.02 32.42 9.53
C ALA A 550 -17.46 31.89 9.61
N VAL A 551 -17.81 30.90 8.77
CA VAL A 551 -19.14 30.25 8.77
C VAL A 551 -19.38 29.51 10.08
N HIS A 552 -18.43 28.69 10.53
CA HIS A 552 -18.55 27.98 11.80
C HIS A 552 -18.70 28.94 12.98
N ALA A 553 -17.85 29.97 13.04
CA ALA A 553 -17.93 30.99 14.10
C ALA A 553 -19.27 31.75 14.09
N ALA A 554 -19.87 31.97 12.91
CA ALA A 554 -21.18 32.61 12.80
C ALA A 554 -22.31 31.68 13.29
N HIS A 555 -22.25 30.39 12.98
CA HIS A 555 -23.20 29.40 13.49
C HIS A 555 -23.12 29.26 15.02
N GLU A 556 -21.92 29.24 15.60
CA GLU A 556 -21.72 29.24 17.06
C GLU A 556 -22.38 30.46 17.69
N ALA A 557 -22.15 31.66 17.14
CA ALA A 557 -22.74 32.89 17.67
C ALA A 557 -24.28 32.89 17.61
N PHE A 558 -24.89 32.29 16.59
CA PHE A 558 -26.35 32.12 16.51
C PHE A 558 -26.87 31.09 17.52
N ALA A 559 -26.17 29.97 17.69
CA ALA A 559 -26.54 28.94 18.64
C ALA A 559 -26.50 29.46 20.10
N GLU A 560 -25.50 30.29 20.45
CA GLU A 560 -25.43 30.95 21.75
C GLU A 560 -26.59 31.93 22.00
N LEU A 561 -27.14 32.53 20.94
CA LEU A 561 -28.35 33.36 21.01
C LEU A 561 -29.64 32.54 21.08
N GLY A 562 -29.55 31.21 21.07
CA GLY A 562 -30.70 30.30 21.02
C GLY A 562 -31.41 30.29 19.66
N LEU A 563 -30.72 30.70 18.58
CA LEU A 563 -31.26 30.73 17.23
C LEU A 563 -30.86 29.48 16.44
N GLU A 564 -31.79 28.95 15.64
CA GLU A 564 -31.53 27.82 14.75
C GLU A 564 -31.00 28.30 13.39
N GLY A 565 -29.72 28.03 13.13
CA GLY A 565 -29.08 28.27 11.84
C GLY A 565 -28.91 29.75 11.49
N LEU A 566 -28.10 30.03 10.47
CA LEU A 566 -27.99 31.39 9.94
C LEU A 566 -29.28 31.75 9.20
N ALA A 567 -29.74 32.99 9.32
CA ALA A 567 -30.92 33.45 8.60
C ALA A 567 -30.69 34.84 8.00
N PRO A 568 -31.06 35.07 6.72
CA PRO A 568 -31.01 36.41 6.14
C PRO A 568 -32.09 37.32 6.72
N ILE A 569 -33.17 36.74 7.26
CA ILE A 569 -34.27 37.46 7.91
C ILE A 569 -33.88 37.78 9.36
N ALA A 570 -34.17 39.01 9.78
CA ALA A 570 -33.90 39.48 11.13
C ALA A 570 -34.75 38.72 12.17
N GLN A 571 -34.08 38.01 13.08
CA GLN A 571 -34.70 37.28 14.19
C GLN A 571 -34.58 38.10 15.48
N LYS A 572 -35.65 38.16 16.26
CA LYS A 572 -35.66 38.90 17.53
C LYS A 572 -35.06 38.05 18.65
N VAL A 573 -34.11 38.63 19.39
CA VAL A 573 -33.47 38.02 20.56
C VAL A 573 -33.69 38.91 21.77
N ASP A 574 -34.16 38.30 22.86
CA ASP A 574 -34.33 38.94 24.15
C ASP A 574 -32.97 39.13 24.86
N LEU A 575 -32.81 40.23 25.62
CA LEU A 575 -31.56 40.50 26.35
C LEU A 575 -31.22 39.42 27.39
N MET A 576 -32.21 38.69 27.92
CA MET A 576 -31.98 37.57 28.84
C MET A 576 -31.13 36.46 28.19
N HIS A 577 -31.46 36.09 26.95
CA HIS A 577 -30.70 35.05 26.24
C HIS A 577 -29.29 35.53 25.91
N ALA A 578 -29.15 36.80 25.54
CA ALA A 578 -27.86 37.40 25.25
C ALA A 578 -26.94 37.55 26.48
N ARG A 579 -27.48 37.50 27.71
CA ARG A 579 -26.70 37.54 28.95
C ARG A 579 -25.94 36.26 29.25
N HIS A 580 -26.38 35.14 28.67
CA HIS A 580 -25.72 33.84 28.80
C HIS A 580 -24.61 33.63 27.76
N MET A 581 -24.44 34.57 26.83
CA MET A 581 -23.39 34.51 25.82
C MET A 581 -22.01 34.73 26.43
N ASP A 582 -21.00 34.15 25.80
CA ASP A 582 -19.64 34.42 26.17
C ASP A 582 -19.17 35.82 25.70
N GLU A 583 -18.10 36.33 26.30
CA GLU A 583 -17.58 37.66 25.97
C GLU A 583 -17.00 37.74 24.54
N GLN A 584 -16.62 36.60 23.95
CA GLN A 584 -16.05 36.52 22.60
C GLN A 584 -17.11 36.64 21.51
N ALA A 585 -18.28 36.02 21.71
CA ALA A 585 -19.43 36.11 20.84
C ALA A 585 -20.03 37.52 20.87
N LEU A 586 -20.07 38.16 22.05
CA LEU A 586 -20.45 39.57 22.16
C LEU A 586 -19.50 40.49 21.37
N ALA A 587 -18.19 40.25 21.45
CA ALA A 587 -17.17 41.02 20.72
C ALA A 587 -17.34 40.95 19.20
N ARG A 588 -17.89 39.85 18.65
CA ARG A 588 -18.18 39.73 17.21
C ARG A 588 -19.24 40.73 16.74
N PHE A 589 -20.17 41.10 17.62
CA PHE A 589 -21.21 42.10 17.34
C PHE A 589 -20.75 43.54 17.61
N GLU A 590 -19.68 43.75 18.38
CA GLU A 590 -19.14 45.08 18.71
C GLU A 590 -18.60 45.85 17.51
N GLN A 591 -18.24 45.17 16.43
CA GLN A 591 -17.83 45.83 15.19
C GLN A 591 -18.94 46.71 14.58
N GLN A 592 -20.17 46.62 15.09
CA GLN A 592 -21.31 47.43 14.70
C GLN A 592 -21.74 48.36 15.84
N ALA A 593 -22.13 49.60 15.50
CA ALA A 593 -22.57 50.60 16.46
C ALA A 593 -23.73 50.10 17.37
N ALA A 594 -24.58 49.22 16.84
CA ALA A 594 -25.66 48.58 17.59
C ALA A 594 -25.15 47.60 18.67
N GLY A 595 -24.07 46.86 18.40
CA GLY A 595 -23.51 45.88 19.34
C GLY A 595 -22.96 46.50 20.62
N LYS A 596 -22.31 47.67 20.51
CA LYS A 596 -21.83 48.42 21.68
C LYS A 596 -22.98 48.86 22.60
N SER A 597 -24.08 49.35 22.02
CA SER A 597 -25.27 49.75 22.79
C SER A 597 -25.96 48.56 23.48
N ILE A 598 -25.90 47.37 22.88
CA ILE A 598 -26.46 46.15 23.46
C ILE A 598 -25.60 45.66 24.63
N ARG A 599 -24.25 45.74 24.52
CA ARG A 599 -23.33 45.40 25.62
C ARG A 599 -23.53 46.29 26.84
N GLU A 600 -23.65 47.60 26.65
CA GLU A 600 -23.93 48.55 27.73
C GLU A 600 -25.25 48.19 28.45
N ARG A 601 -26.30 47.86 27.68
CA ARG A 601 -27.59 47.43 28.23
C ARG A 601 -27.52 46.08 28.95
N LEU A 602 -26.76 45.11 28.43
CA LEU A 602 -26.55 43.80 29.08
C LEU A 602 -25.83 43.93 30.42
N ALA A 603 -24.88 44.86 30.52
CA ALA A 603 -24.20 45.19 31.76
C ALA A 603 -25.16 45.78 32.80
N ASP A 604 -26.07 46.66 32.37
CA ASP A 604 -27.05 47.34 33.24
C ASP A 604 -28.32 46.51 33.54
N PHE A 605 -28.56 45.43 32.80
CA PHE A 605 -29.76 44.61 32.92
C PHE A 605 -29.77 43.80 34.23
N LYS A 606 -30.61 44.15 35.21
CA LYS A 606 -30.63 43.51 36.55
C LYS A 606 -31.64 42.37 36.73
N GLY A 607 -32.23 41.88 35.64
CA GLY A 607 -33.31 40.88 35.67
C GLY A 607 -34.69 41.49 35.39
N ILE A 608 -35.72 40.66 35.47
CA ILE A 608 -37.12 41.04 35.24
C ILE A 608 -37.56 41.99 36.37
N PRO A 609 -38.00 43.22 36.07
CA PRO A 609 -38.44 44.15 37.10
C PRO A 609 -39.76 43.67 37.74
N PRO A 610 -39.91 43.78 39.07
CA PRO A 610 -41.16 43.40 39.72
C PRO A 610 -42.26 44.40 39.36
N ILE A 611 -43.42 43.88 38.93
CA ILE A 611 -44.56 44.69 38.49
C ILE A 611 -45.69 44.59 39.51
N GLY A 612 -46.39 45.70 39.75
CA GLY A 612 -47.55 45.72 40.66
C GLY A 612 -48.70 44.87 40.11
N LEU A 613 -49.34 44.09 40.99
CA LEU A 613 -50.53 43.32 40.63
C LEU A 613 -51.72 44.24 40.31
N PRO A 614 -52.62 43.85 39.38
CA PRO A 614 -53.77 44.66 39.03
C PRO A 614 -54.74 44.79 40.21
N LYS A 615 -55.34 45.98 40.36
CA LYS A 615 -56.20 46.34 41.50
C LYS A 615 -57.45 45.44 41.62
N GLY A 616 -57.91 44.89 40.50
CA GLY A 616 -59.07 44.01 40.44
C GLY A 616 -58.81 42.55 40.82
N LEU A 617 -57.57 42.16 41.13
CA LEU A 617 -57.23 40.78 41.45
C LEU A 617 -57.74 40.38 42.85
N GLN A 618 -58.67 39.43 42.91
CA GLN A 618 -59.19 38.87 44.16
C GLN A 618 -58.57 37.49 44.44
N ALA A 619 -57.24 37.46 44.55
CA ALA A 619 -56.49 36.24 44.82
C ALA A 619 -55.13 36.58 45.45
N GLU A 620 -54.64 35.70 46.33
CA GLU A 620 -53.27 35.75 46.82
C GLU A 620 -52.35 34.92 45.91
N MET A 621 -51.35 35.56 45.30
CA MET A 621 -50.38 34.88 44.46
C MET A 621 -49.20 34.40 45.30
N ARG A 622 -48.78 33.15 45.06
CA ARG A 622 -47.53 32.63 45.62
C ARG A 622 -46.32 33.30 44.94
N PRO A 623 -45.13 33.33 45.57
CA PRO A 623 -43.95 33.99 45.02
C PRO A 623 -43.61 33.59 43.57
N TYR A 624 -43.59 32.29 43.26
CA TYR A 624 -43.32 31.81 41.90
C TYR A 624 -44.39 32.22 40.88
N GLN A 625 -45.66 32.34 41.30
CA GLN A 625 -46.73 32.81 40.41
C GLN A 625 -46.57 34.30 40.12
N LYS A 626 -46.11 35.07 41.12
CA LYS A 626 -45.79 36.48 40.96
C LYS A 626 -44.62 36.69 39.99
N GLU A 627 -43.60 35.84 40.08
CA GLU A 627 -42.48 35.82 39.13
C GLU A 627 -42.95 35.49 37.70
N GLY A 628 -43.82 34.48 37.52
CA GLY A 628 -44.40 34.16 36.21
C GLY A 628 -45.28 35.28 35.64
N PHE A 629 -45.99 36.02 36.49
CA PHE A 629 -46.69 37.25 36.09
C PHE A 629 -45.73 38.36 35.66
N ASP A 630 -44.67 38.62 36.43
CA ASP A 630 -43.65 39.63 36.10
C ASP A 630 -42.97 39.31 34.76
N PHE A 631 -42.70 38.03 34.51
CA PHE A 631 -42.18 37.53 33.24
C PHE A 631 -43.12 37.82 32.07
N LEU A 632 -44.42 37.49 32.18
CA LEU A 632 -45.41 37.79 31.12
C LEU A 632 -45.52 39.29 30.84
N CYS A 633 -45.51 40.12 31.89
CA CYS A 633 -45.53 41.55 31.76
C CYS A 633 -44.24 42.08 31.09
N HIS A 634 -43.07 41.55 31.43
CA HIS A 634 -41.81 41.91 30.79
C HIS A 634 -41.80 41.56 29.30
N LEU A 635 -42.17 40.33 28.93
CA LEU A 635 -42.31 39.92 27.53
C LEU A 635 -43.22 40.86 26.74
N THR A 636 -44.33 41.31 27.36
CA THR A 636 -45.26 42.23 26.71
C THR A 636 -44.67 43.62 26.50
N HIS A 637 -43.94 44.17 27.48
CA HIS A 637 -43.22 45.43 27.29
C HIS A 637 -42.14 45.30 26.21
N SER A 638 -41.48 44.16 26.13
CA SER A 638 -40.50 43.84 25.09
C SER A 638 -41.15 43.53 23.73
N GLY A 639 -42.48 43.49 23.62
CA GLY A 639 -43.18 43.16 22.38
C GLY A 639 -42.88 41.74 21.87
N LEU A 640 -42.53 40.84 22.78
CA LEU A 640 -42.23 39.43 22.55
C LEU A 640 -43.41 38.57 23.01
N GLY A 641 -43.59 37.43 22.34
CA GLY A 641 -44.41 36.33 22.87
C GLY A 641 -43.58 35.44 23.78
N GLY A 642 -44.23 34.60 24.57
CA GLY A 642 -43.52 33.59 25.36
C GLY A 642 -44.42 32.44 25.76
N VAL A 643 -43.78 31.34 26.16
CA VAL A 643 -44.44 30.13 26.62
C VAL A 643 -44.27 30.04 28.13
N LEU A 644 -45.39 30.14 28.86
CA LEU A 644 -45.40 29.89 30.30
C LEU A 644 -45.49 28.38 30.56
N ALA A 645 -44.33 27.73 30.66
CA ALA A 645 -44.18 26.28 30.74
C ALA A 645 -44.09 25.73 32.18
N ASP A 646 -44.77 26.34 33.14
CA ASP A 646 -44.85 25.84 34.52
C ASP A 646 -45.47 24.43 34.57
N ASP A 647 -45.10 23.63 35.57
CA ASP A 647 -45.71 22.32 35.82
C ASP A 647 -47.24 22.38 36.04
N MET A 648 -47.89 21.23 35.83
CA MET A 648 -49.32 21.07 36.05
C MET A 648 -49.68 21.35 37.52
N GLY A 649 -50.72 22.17 37.74
CA GLY A 649 -51.18 22.52 39.09
C GLY A 649 -50.53 23.77 39.71
N LEU A 650 -49.50 24.36 39.08
CA LEU A 650 -48.86 25.59 39.58
C LEU A 650 -49.69 26.88 39.36
N GLY A 651 -50.85 26.78 38.71
CA GLY A 651 -51.79 27.90 38.59
C GLY A 651 -51.48 28.89 37.47
N LYS A 652 -51.03 28.40 36.30
CA LYS A 652 -50.80 29.20 35.08
C LYS A 652 -52.00 30.09 34.72
N THR A 653 -53.23 29.58 34.87
CA THR A 653 -54.45 30.35 34.61
C THR A 653 -54.54 31.61 35.47
N LEU A 654 -54.18 31.53 36.75
CA LEU A 654 -54.18 32.69 37.64
C LEU A 654 -53.13 33.73 37.19
N GLN A 655 -51.95 33.27 36.78
CA GLN A 655 -50.89 34.15 36.26
C GLN A 655 -51.33 34.84 34.96
N THR A 656 -51.91 34.09 34.01
CA THR A 656 -52.43 34.62 32.74
C THR A 656 -53.58 35.62 32.96
N LEU A 657 -54.53 35.32 33.84
CA LEU A 657 -55.64 36.23 34.15
C LEU A 657 -55.14 37.51 34.84
N SER A 658 -54.14 37.42 35.72
CA SER A 658 -53.49 38.56 36.35
C SER A 658 -52.80 39.44 35.31
N TRP A 659 -52.09 38.83 34.36
CA TRP A 659 -51.46 39.52 33.23
C TRP A 659 -52.48 40.22 32.32
N LEU A 660 -53.58 39.55 31.95
CA LEU A 660 -54.67 40.17 31.17
C LEU A 660 -55.34 41.33 31.93
N GLY A 661 -55.53 41.18 33.25
CA GLY A 661 -56.04 42.24 34.11
C GLY A 661 -55.13 43.46 34.10
N TRP A 662 -53.83 43.24 34.24
CA TRP A 662 -52.80 44.27 34.16
C TRP A 662 -52.79 44.98 32.79
N LEU A 663 -52.86 44.24 31.67
CA LEU A 663 -52.98 44.82 30.32
C LEU A 663 -54.21 45.72 30.17
N ARG A 664 -55.33 45.32 30.77
CA ARG A 664 -56.59 46.07 30.73
C ARG A 664 -56.52 47.37 31.52
N GLU A 665 -55.75 47.41 32.61
CA GLU A 665 -55.49 48.64 33.36
C GLU A 665 -54.59 49.60 32.58
N GLN A 666 -53.57 49.08 31.88
CA GLN A 666 -52.66 49.91 31.08
C GLN A 666 -53.29 50.48 29.80
N ALA A 667 -54.21 49.76 29.16
CA ALA A 667 -54.80 50.16 27.87
C ALA A 667 -55.77 51.37 27.94
N GLY A 668 -56.10 51.87 29.15
CA GLY A 668 -56.99 53.01 29.35
C GLY A 668 -58.36 52.85 28.65
N ALA A 669 -58.70 53.80 27.78
CA ALA A 669 -59.97 53.81 27.03
C ALA A 669 -59.97 52.92 25.76
N LYS A 670 -58.81 52.38 25.33
CA LYS A 670 -58.68 51.56 24.11
C LYS A 670 -58.51 50.07 24.44
N LYS A 671 -59.51 49.48 25.10
CA LYS A 671 -59.49 48.05 25.46
C LYS A 671 -59.74 47.19 24.22
N LYS A 672 -58.78 46.34 23.86
CA LYS A 672 -58.94 45.33 22.81
C LYS A 672 -59.44 44.00 23.43
N PRO A 673 -60.20 43.18 22.69
CA PRO A 673 -60.59 41.86 23.16
C PRO A 673 -59.37 40.95 23.32
N ALA A 674 -59.40 40.07 24.32
CA ALA A 674 -58.44 38.98 24.49
C ALA A 674 -59.10 37.66 24.10
N LEU A 675 -58.37 36.79 23.42
CA LEU A 675 -58.82 35.46 23.04
C LEU A 675 -58.04 34.42 23.85
N VAL A 676 -58.78 33.54 24.54
CA VAL A 676 -58.22 32.38 25.24
C VAL A 676 -58.76 31.13 24.55
N ILE A 677 -57.86 30.26 24.11
CA ILE A 677 -58.20 28.99 23.47
C ILE A 677 -57.77 27.87 24.41
N CYS A 678 -58.69 26.99 24.79
CA CYS A 678 -58.41 25.81 25.60
C CYS A 678 -59.17 24.58 25.03
N PRO A 679 -58.75 23.34 25.38
CA PRO A 679 -59.51 22.15 25.06
C PRO A 679 -60.95 22.22 25.59
N ALA A 680 -61.87 21.52 24.91
CA ALA A 680 -63.31 21.53 25.18
C ALA A 680 -63.71 20.75 26.45
#